data_AF-A0A7Y5GY48-F1
#
_entry.id   AF-A0A7Y5GY48-F1
#
_cell.length_a   1.000
_cell.length_b   1.000
_cell.length_c   1.000
_cell.angle_alpha   90.00
_cell.angle_beta   90.00
_cell.angle_gamma   90.00
#
_symmetry.space_group_name_H-M   'P 1'
#
loop_
_entity.id
_entity.type
_entity.pdbx_description
1 polymer ?
#
loop_
_entity_poly.entity_id
_entity_poly.type
_entity_poly.pdbx_seq_one_letter_code
_entity_poly.pdbx_strand_id
1 'polypeptide(L)'
;MKNLVLIIGFAALIVGLVSYAFWPKVDEETKNPKKWVEVDPDRDPGSDESDREHEQEGPTERNVPGNIQDEEATDTITRWTLGVTRRYSVSFQRNVAVGPPSNPTAKQVHAVSGNWSFTITDGPNASGHYRARARLEVSDLSMTDLAVELNETVLMSLREPYFFELRPNGTLADLLFPSTIHARARDVLATITAVAQQSESEDGKQAWRADELDQYGTYTAVYRQRTEDNDAGETRILQRMKAGYTQLRTSLPPEMVPTAHHKTRFIMAQHGWYGQAEMTETQGIAATDKIPEVHSTLEVTLSYIANSRDDAAIGSFEREKLQLVSFFAQSVEDENTPPDDRVVLGDLTLPQILESLRLLGELRTDDAARDAWIPKLSALFRLYPDQTAAAVGAIKNGMHPWTATAVLSGLSGAENEESHGALVSMLQWAATDGKNLLTPVLTALGHCRLGSSEAVHTLTALSKSEVAGSPHLPLIGGALAMQAAALEGPDGAGSAQAWSAVEQLWTGTQHVETKAALVGQVGKSQHPKALSMLNEAAQHNNSLVRASAATVLGDWTGDGIDKTLVLLIQNDTSSDVRRAAILSSLGRNSDLFLDAYETILTSGGQGSDVMAVLQALEQTPTMIAAFKEQLTQLKTTTTNPEIAALADKLLDLR
;
A
#
# COMPACT_ATOMS: atom_id res chain seq x y z
N MET A 1 -5.18 -32.38 8.95
CA MET A 1 -6.45 -31.80 8.45
C MET A 1 -6.83 -30.48 9.13
N LYS A 2 -6.98 -30.38 10.46
CA LYS A 2 -7.32 -29.09 11.12
C LYS A 2 -6.29 -27.97 10.90
N ASN A 3 -4.99 -28.27 10.94
CA ASN A 3 -3.94 -27.30 10.61
C ASN A 3 -3.91 -26.94 9.11
N LEU A 4 -4.38 -27.83 8.23
CA LEU A 4 -4.43 -27.58 6.79
C LEU A 4 -5.55 -26.59 6.45
N VAL A 5 -6.71 -26.70 7.12
CA VAL A 5 -7.84 -25.75 6.95
C VAL A 5 -7.48 -24.36 7.49
N LEU A 6 -6.72 -24.29 8.59
CA LEU A 6 -6.21 -23.02 9.13
C LEU A 6 -5.19 -22.37 8.19
N ILE A 7 -4.27 -23.17 7.63
CA ILE A 7 -3.27 -22.71 6.65
C ILE A 7 -3.93 -22.27 5.35
N ILE A 8 -4.98 -22.96 4.87
CA ILE A 8 -5.73 -22.58 3.66
C ILE A 8 -6.53 -21.30 3.90
N GLY A 9 -7.17 -21.14 5.06
CA GLY A 9 -7.88 -19.90 5.42
C GLY A 9 -6.95 -18.69 5.58
N PHE A 10 -5.76 -18.91 6.16
CA PHE A 10 -4.72 -17.88 6.28
C PHE A 10 -4.09 -17.55 4.91
N ALA A 11 -3.88 -18.56 4.05
CA ALA A 11 -3.43 -18.38 2.67
C ALA A 11 -4.46 -17.62 1.82
N ALA A 12 -5.76 -17.87 1.98
CA ALA A 12 -6.81 -17.12 1.27
C ALA A 12 -6.88 -15.65 1.72
N LEU A 13 -6.69 -15.38 3.02
CA LEU A 13 -6.56 -14.02 3.57
C LEU A 13 -5.31 -13.32 3.02
N ILE A 14 -4.18 -14.03 2.97
CA ILE A 14 -2.90 -13.54 2.45
C ILE A 14 -2.95 -13.32 0.94
N VAL A 15 -3.61 -14.18 0.15
CA VAL A 15 -3.74 -13.97 -1.30
C VAL A 15 -4.68 -12.80 -1.63
N GLY A 16 -5.70 -12.56 -0.78
CA GLY A 16 -6.46 -11.32 -0.78
C GLY A 16 -5.58 -10.09 -0.53
N LEU A 17 -4.61 -10.19 0.38
CA LEU A 17 -3.63 -9.14 0.70
C LEU A 17 -2.51 -9.00 -0.36
N VAL A 18 -2.07 -10.09 -1.01
CA VAL A 18 -0.93 -10.10 -1.96
C VAL A 18 -1.34 -9.77 -3.40
N SER A 19 -2.63 -9.66 -3.68
CA SER A 19 -3.07 -8.96 -4.90
C SER A 19 -2.70 -7.46 -4.89
N TYR A 20 -2.22 -6.95 -3.74
CA TYR A 20 -1.89 -5.55 -3.47
C TYR A 20 -0.41 -5.32 -3.06
N ALA A 21 0.33 -4.69 -4.00
CA ALA A 21 1.60 -3.96 -3.90
C ALA A 21 2.88 -4.81 -3.63
N PHE A 22 4.13 -4.41 -3.94
CA PHE A 22 4.98 -3.27 -3.47
C PHE A 22 6.45 -3.44 -4.03
N TRP A 23 7.43 -2.57 -3.66
CA TRP A 23 8.90 -2.78 -3.84
C TRP A 23 9.86 -1.94 -2.92
N PRO A 24 11.18 -2.26 -2.76
CA PRO A 24 12.27 -1.25 -2.68
C PRO A 24 13.51 -1.55 -3.57
N LYS A 25 14.23 -0.48 -3.95
CA LYS A 25 15.11 -0.36 -5.13
C LYS A 25 16.61 -0.62 -4.90
N VAL A 26 17.26 -1.05 -5.99
CA VAL A 26 18.69 -1.32 -6.25
C VAL A 26 19.49 -0.04 -6.57
N ASP A 27 20.75 -0.01 -6.13
CA ASP A 27 21.74 1.07 -6.23
C ASP A 27 21.99 1.67 -7.62
N GLU A 28 22.30 2.98 -7.63
CA GLU A 28 22.81 3.72 -8.79
C GLU A 28 24.03 4.59 -8.41
N GLU A 29 25.22 3.99 -8.29
CA GLU A 29 26.49 4.71 -8.48
C GLU A 29 27.52 3.86 -9.24
N THR A 30 27.58 4.04 -10.56
CA THR A 30 28.86 4.03 -11.28
C THR A 30 28.86 5.12 -12.35
N LYS A 31 29.33 6.32 -11.99
CA LYS A 31 30.00 7.22 -12.91
C LYS A 31 31.51 7.06 -12.74
N ASN A 32 32.10 6.10 -13.43
CA ASN A 32 33.48 6.19 -13.88
C ASN A 32 33.65 5.37 -15.19
N PRO A 33 33.97 5.99 -16.34
CA PRO A 33 34.13 5.26 -17.58
C PRO A 33 35.57 4.72 -17.65
N LYS A 34 35.80 3.47 -17.23
CA LYS A 34 36.93 2.65 -17.70
C LYS A 34 36.82 1.20 -17.21
N LYS A 35 36.97 0.27 -18.17
CA LYS A 35 37.03 -1.20 -18.07
C LYS A 35 35.73 -1.94 -17.77
N TRP A 36 34.93 -2.13 -18.82
CA TRP A 36 34.24 -3.40 -19.03
C TRP A 36 35.14 -4.31 -19.86
N VAL A 37 35.21 -5.57 -19.47
CA VAL A 37 35.91 -6.64 -20.20
C VAL A 37 35.21 -6.84 -21.53
N GLU A 38 35.93 -6.62 -22.64
CA GLU A 38 35.53 -7.06 -23.98
C GLU A 38 35.24 -8.56 -23.95
N VAL A 39 33.98 -8.92 -24.17
CA VAL A 39 33.62 -10.23 -24.69
C VAL A 39 33.72 -10.09 -26.20
N ASP A 40 34.75 -10.71 -26.75
CA ASP A 40 35.07 -10.77 -28.17
C ASP A 40 33.92 -11.42 -28.97
N PRO A 41 33.28 -10.69 -29.89
CA PRO A 41 32.20 -11.24 -30.73
C PRO A 41 32.71 -12.13 -31.88
N ASP A 42 34.02 -12.30 -32.07
CA ASP A 42 34.59 -13.10 -33.16
C ASP A 42 35.10 -14.50 -32.73
N ARG A 43 34.69 -15.00 -31.56
CA ARG A 43 35.09 -16.35 -31.13
C ARG A 43 34.25 -17.44 -31.80
N ASP A 44 34.73 -17.87 -32.97
CA ASP A 44 34.31 -19.05 -33.72
C ASP A 44 34.46 -20.34 -32.88
N PRO A 45 33.37 -21.05 -32.53
CA PRO A 45 33.47 -22.37 -31.93
C PRO A 45 33.64 -23.40 -33.05
N GLY A 46 34.89 -23.77 -33.29
CA GLY A 46 35.27 -24.85 -34.18
C GLY A 46 34.49 -26.15 -33.90
N SER A 47 33.90 -26.66 -34.97
CA SER A 47 33.83 -28.06 -35.39
C SER A 47 34.16 -29.12 -34.33
N ASP A 48 33.12 -29.86 -33.93
CA ASP A 48 33.28 -31.30 -33.70
C ASP A 48 32.08 -32.03 -34.32
N GLU A 49 32.36 -32.67 -35.46
CA GLU A 49 31.52 -33.69 -36.07
C GLU A 49 31.48 -34.92 -35.13
N SER A 50 30.27 -35.35 -34.76
CA SER A 50 29.99 -36.78 -34.67
C SER A 50 28.48 -37.04 -34.69
N ASP A 51 28.07 -37.67 -35.79
CA ASP A 51 27.09 -38.74 -35.91
C ASP A 51 25.94 -38.78 -34.90
N ARG A 52 24.73 -38.49 -35.41
CA ARG A 52 23.51 -39.24 -35.07
C ARG A 52 22.42 -39.00 -36.11
N GLU A 53 22.23 -40.02 -36.93
CA GLU A 53 20.98 -40.31 -37.62
C GLU A 53 19.86 -40.48 -36.58
N HIS A 54 18.72 -39.81 -36.74
CA HIS A 54 17.38 -40.40 -36.58
C HIS A 54 16.27 -39.40 -36.93
N GLU A 55 15.47 -39.81 -37.92
CA GLU A 55 14.03 -39.68 -38.10
C GLU A 55 13.34 -38.30 -38.01
N GLN A 56 12.91 -37.85 -39.20
CA GLN A 56 11.95 -36.78 -39.45
C GLN A 56 10.55 -37.17 -38.95
N GLU A 57 10.01 -36.38 -38.01
CA GLU A 57 8.57 -36.13 -37.91
C GLU A 57 8.33 -34.62 -38.09
N GLY A 58 7.57 -34.26 -39.12
CA GLY A 58 7.37 -32.88 -39.55
C GLY A 58 6.44 -32.09 -38.60
N PRO A 59 6.60 -30.75 -38.51
CA PRO A 59 5.73 -29.93 -37.70
C PRO A 59 4.42 -29.64 -38.42
N THR A 60 3.32 -29.89 -37.71
CA THR A 60 1.95 -29.50 -38.04
C THR A 60 1.85 -27.98 -38.23
N GLU A 61 1.41 -27.54 -39.42
CA GLU A 61 1.10 -26.16 -39.75
C GLU A 61 0.10 -25.57 -38.73
N ARG A 62 0.54 -24.58 -37.95
CA ARG A 62 -0.37 -23.69 -37.22
C ARG A 62 -0.91 -22.66 -38.21
N ASN A 63 -2.23 -22.70 -38.41
CA ASN A 63 -2.99 -21.71 -39.16
C ASN A 63 -2.70 -20.29 -38.65
N VAL A 64 -2.03 -19.50 -39.50
CA VAL A 64 -1.96 -18.04 -39.40
C VAL A 64 -3.32 -17.48 -39.84
N PRO A 65 -4.00 -16.63 -39.05
CA PRO A 65 -5.25 -16.02 -39.46
C PRO A 65 -5.03 -15.08 -40.66
N GLY A 66 -5.98 -15.10 -41.59
CA GLY A 66 -5.90 -14.50 -42.90
C GLY A 66 -5.51 -13.02 -42.95
N ASN A 67 -4.78 -12.72 -44.01
CA ASN A 67 -4.40 -11.41 -44.53
C ASN A 67 -5.62 -10.46 -44.56
N ILE A 68 -5.71 -9.55 -43.59
CA ILE A 68 -6.66 -8.44 -43.60
C ILE A 68 -6.12 -7.43 -44.62
N GLN A 69 -6.82 -7.26 -45.73
CA GLN A 69 -6.52 -6.20 -46.68
C GLN A 69 -6.87 -4.86 -46.02
N ASP A 70 -5.83 -4.12 -45.64
CA ASP A 70 -5.93 -2.74 -45.15
C ASP A 70 -6.55 -1.84 -46.24
N GLU A 71 -7.75 -1.30 -45.98
CA GLU A 71 -8.29 -0.20 -46.77
C GLU A 71 -7.40 1.05 -46.54
N GLU A 72 -6.74 1.50 -47.61
CA GLU A 72 -5.90 2.70 -47.67
C GLU A 72 -6.71 3.99 -47.36
N ALA A 73 -6.90 4.27 -46.07
CA ALA A 73 -7.25 5.60 -45.58
C ALA A 73 -6.07 6.14 -44.75
N THR A 74 -5.00 6.56 -45.44
CA THR A 74 -3.83 7.22 -44.85
C THR A 74 -4.14 8.69 -44.53
N ASP A 75 -5.16 8.94 -43.71
CA ASP A 75 -5.23 10.19 -42.97
C ASP A 75 -4.34 10.01 -41.74
N THR A 76 -3.43 10.95 -41.48
CA THR A 76 -2.43 10.86 -40.40
C THR A 76 -3.12 10.95 -39.02
N ILE A 77 -3.67 9.83 -38.56
CA ILE A 77 -4.27 9.72 -37.23
C ILE A 77 -3.17 9.98 -36.20
N THR A 78 -3.17 11.18 -35.64
CA THR A 78 -2.29 11.54 -34.55
C THR A 78 -2.60 10.69 -33.31
N ARG A 79 -1.62 10.57 -32.41
CA ARG A 79 -1.71 9.78 -31.18
C ARG A 79 -3.01 10.07 -30.40
N TRP A 80 -3.41 11.34 -30.33
CA TRP A 80 -4.51 11.84 -29.50
C TRP A 80 -5.71 12.38 -30.30
N THR A 81 -6.06 11.72 -31.41
CA THR A 81 -7.20 12.14 -32.24
C THR A 81 -8.54 11.91 -31.53
N LEU A 82 -9.33 12.97 -31.36
CA LEU A 82 -10.65 12.92 -30.72
C LEU A 82 -11.61 11.99 -31.47
N GLY A 83 -12.39 11.22 -30.71
CA GLY A 83 -13.36 10.26 -31.24
C GLY A 83 -12.74 9.02 -31.87
N VAL A 84 -11.40 8.90 -31.95
CA VAL A 84 -10.75 7.67 -32.43
C VAL A 84 -10.73 6.64 -31.33
N THR A 85 -11.35 5.49 -31.61
CA THR A 85 -11.35 4.29 -30.78
C THR A 85 -10.24 3.36 -31.25
N ARG A 86 -9.43 2.89 -30.31
CA ARG A 86 -8.43 1.83 -30.55
C ARG A 86 -8.91 0.55 -29.90
N ARG A 87 -8.77 -0.57 -30.59
CA ARG A 87 -9.20 -1.89 -30.11
C ARG A 87 -8.02 -2.85 -30.06
N TYR A 88 -7.89 -3.54 -28.93
CA TYR A 88 -6.85 -4.52 -28.64
C TYR A 88 -7.50 -5.82 -28.17
N SER A 89 -6.96 -6.95 -28.60
CA SER A 89 -7.18 -8.23 -27.93
C SER A 89 -6.37 -8.22 -26.64
N VAL A 90 -6.97 -8.68 -25.55
CA VAL A 90 -6.37 -8.80 -24.22
C VAL A 90 -6.28 -10.25 -23.80
N SER A 91 -5.12 -10.63 -23.30
CA SER A 91 -4.93 -11.81 -22.46
C SER A 91 -4.28 -11.38 -21.15
N PHE A 92 -5.01 -11.51 -20.05
CA PHE A 92 -4.55 -11.23 -18.69
C PHE A 92 -4.52 -12.54 -17.92
N GLN A 93 -3.40 -12.85 -17.27
CA GLN A 93 -3.28 -13.98 -16.36
C GLN A 93 -2.44 -13.60 -15.14
N ARG A 94 -3.00 -13.77 -13.95
CA ARG A 94 -2.29 -13.66 -12.68
C ARG A 94 -2.28 -15.01 -11.97
N ASN A 95 -1.11 -15.47 -11.60
CA ASN A 95 -0.89 -16.65 -10.80
C ASN A 95 -0.37 -16.22 -9.43
N VAL A 96 -1.12 -16.47 -8.36
CA VAL A 96 -0.67 -16.22 -6.99
C VAL A 96 -0.36 -17.54 -6.31
N ALA A 97 0.79 -17.64 -5.68
CA ALA A 97 1.29 -18.83 -5.05
C ALA A 97 1.77 -18.54 -3.63
N VAL A 98 1.34 -19.33 -2.65
CA VAL A 98 1.79 -19.22 -1.25
C VAL A 98 2.84 -20.28 -0.98
N GLY A 99 3.91 -19.94 -0.25
CA GLY A 99 5.05 -20.81 0.04
C GLY A 99 6.28 -20.49 -0.80
N PRO A 100 7.40 -21.19 -0.57
CA PRO A 100 8.64 -20.96 -1.31
C PRO A 100 8.43 -21.25 -2.81
N PRO A 101 9.11 -20.52 -3.73
CA PRO A 101 8.91 -20.65 -5.18
C PRO A 101 9.10 -22.07 -5.70
N SER A 102 9.97 -22.85 -5.04
CA SER A 102 10.30 -24.22 -5.42
C SER A 102 9.18 -25.21 -5.14
N ASN A 103 8.22 -24.89 -4.26
CA ASN A 103 7.11 -25.78 -3.89
C ASN A 103 5.93 -25.01 -3.29
N PRO A 104 5.09 -24.35 -4.11
CA PRO A 104 3.96 -23.58 -3.59
C PRO A 104 2.86 -24.48 -3.02
N THR A 105 2.34 -24.14 -1.84
CA THR A 105 1.28 -24.87 -1.13
C THR A 105 -0.12 -24.60 -1.66
N ALA A 106 -0.35 -23.44 -2.28
CA ALA A 106 -1.61 -23.08 -2.91
C ALA A 106 -1.33 -22.25 -4.17
N LYS A 107 -2.13 -22.43 -5.22
CA LYS A 107 -2.03 -21.66 -6.48
C LYS A 107 -3.41 -21.14 -6.86
N GLN A 108 -3.56 -19.82 -6.90
CA GLN A 108 -4.72 -19.15 -7.48
C GLN A 108 -4.37 -18.67 -8.88
N VAL A 109 -5.29 -18.88 -9.83
CA VAL A 109 -5.17 -18.41 -11.20
C VAL A 109 -6.38 -17.53 -11.51
N HIS A 110 -6.10 -16.27 -11.82
CA HIS A 110 -7.05 -15.29 -12.31
C HIS A 110 -6.73 -15.04 -13.77
N ALA A 111 -7.62 -15.37 -14.69
CA ALA A 111 -7.44 -15.15 -16.11
C ALA A 111 -8.65 -14.42 -16.70
N VAL A 112 -8.36 -13.42 -17.53
CA VAL A 112 -9.36 -12.65 -18.27
C VAL A 112 -8.89 -12.53 -19.71
N SER A 113 -9.76 -12.86 -20.66
CA SER A 113 -9.52 -12.56 -22.07
C SER A 113 -10.70 -11.83 -22.69
N GLY A 114 -10.44 -11.03 -23.72
CA GLY A 114 -11.46 -10.23 -24.37
C GLY A 114 -10.91 -9.15 -25.27
N ASN A 115 -11.77 -8.22 -25.68
CA ASN A 115 -11.36 -7.04 -26.45
C ASN A 115 -11.40 -5.80 -25.55
N TRP A 116 -10.25 -5.17 -25.35
CA TRP A 116 -10.17 -3.88 -24.70
C TRP A 116 -10.19 -2.78 -25.75
N SER A 117 -11.00 -1.76 -25.53
CA SER A 117 -11.03 -0.60 -26.40
C SER A 117 -11.02 0.68 -25.59
N PHE A 118 -10.43 1.72 -26.16
CA PHE A 118 -10.51 3.06 -25.59
C PHE A 118 -10.68 4.11 -26.68
N THR A 119 -11.44 5.16 -26.37
CA THR A 119 -11.72 6.29 -27.26
C THR A 119 -11.28 7.59 -26.60
N ILE A 120 -10.55 8.46 -27.32
CA ILE A 120 -10.21 9.79 -26.81
C ILE A 120 -11.47 10.66 -26.81
N THR A 121 -11.94 11.07 -25.63
CA THR A 121 -13.23 11.76 -25.46
C THR A 121 -13.07 13.27 -25.46
N ASP A 122 -11.96 13.77 -24.93
CA ASP A 122 -11.71 15.19 -24.74
C ASP A 122 -10.25 15.53 -25.04
N GLY A 123 -10.05 16.73 -25.59
CA GLY A 123 -8.72 17.29 -25.85
C GLY A 123 -8.01 17.67 -24.55
N PRO A 124 -6.82 18.31 -24.65
CA PRO A 124 -6.08 18.70 -23.47
C PRO A 124 -6.91 19.64 -22.60
N ASN A 125 -7.12 19.27 -21.33
CA ASN A 125 -7.79 20.08 -20.33
C ASN A 125 -6.89 21.26 -19.87
N ALA A 126 -7.31 22.01 -18.84
CA ALA A 126 -6.52 23.13 -18.31
C ALA A 126 -5.12 22.72 -17.81
N SER A 127 -4.92 21.45 -17.42
CA SER A 127 -3.65 20.86 -17.03
C SER A 127 -2.90 20.22 -18.20
N GLY A 128 -3.44 20.30 -19.42
CA GLY A 128 -2.89 19.67 -20.61
C GLY A 128 -3.17 18.17 -20.73
N HIS A 129 -4.00 17.58 -19.86
CA HIS A 129 -4.29 16.15 -19.90
C HIS A 129 -5.38 15.82 -20.93
N TYR A 130 -5.20 14.72 -21.64
CA TYR A 130 -6.21 14.11 -22.49
C TYR A 130 -7.08 13.17 -21.67
N ARG A 131 -8.33 12.96 -22.10
CA ARG A 131 -9.23 12.00 -21.46
C ARG A 131 -9.67 10.93 -22.43
N ALA A 132 -9.72 9.71 -21.93
CA ALA A 132 -10.16 8.56 -22.71
C ALA A 132 -11.20 7.76 -21.93
N ARG A 133 -12.16 7.20 -22.67
CA ARG A 133 -13.15 6.24 -22.17
C ARG A 133 -12.75 4.86 -22.63
N ALA A 134 -12.61 3.92 -21.69
CA ALA A 134 -12.28 2.54 -21.97
C ALA A 134 -13.41 1.59 -21.62
N ARG A 135 -13.37 0.41 -22.25
CA ARG A 135 -14.25 -0.73 -21.97
C ARG A 135 -13.56 -2.04 -22.31
N LEU A 136 -13.84 -3.08 -21.52
CA LEU A 136 -13.42 -4.45 -21.80
C LEU A 136 -14.62 -5.33 -22.17
N GLU A 137 -14.61 -5.90 -23.37
CA GLU A 137 -15.55 -6.93 -23.81
C GLU A 137 -14.98 -8.31 -23.45
N VAL A 138 -15.36 -8.81 -22.28
CA VAL A 138 -14.86 -10.09 -21.75
C VAL A 138 -15.43 -11.27 -22.53
N SER A 139 -14.54 -12.05 -23.16
CA SER A 139 -14.86 -13.33 -23.84
C SER A 139 -14.71 -14.53 -22.90
N ASP A 140 -13.72 -14.50 -22.01
CA ASP A 140 -13.49 -15.55 -21.02
C ASP A 140 -13.06 -14.96 -19.68
N LEU A 141 -13.54 -15.56 -18.59
CA LEU A 141 -13.21 -15.20 -17.22
C LEU A 141 -13.06 -16.48 -16.40
N SER A 142 -11.86 -16.68 -15.89
CA SER A 142 -11.55 -17.80 -14.99
C SER A 142 -10.93 -17.24 -13.71
N MET A 143 -11.66 -17.34 -12.62
CA MET A 143 -11.19 -16.93 -11.30
C MET A 143 -11.34 -18.12 -10.35
N THR A 144 -10.24 -18.81 -10.08
CA THR A 144 -10.22 -19.85 -9.04
C THR A 144 -10.49 -19.21 -7.68
N ASP A 145 -11.33 -19.84 -6.85
CA ASP A 145 -11.66 -19.44 -5.46
C ASP A 145 -12.71 -18.33 -5.28
N LEU A 146 -13.42 -17.97 -6.34
CA LEU A 146 -14.58 -17.07 -6.24
C LEU A 146 -15.90 -17.83 -6.24
N ALA A 147 -16.82 -17.43 -5.35
CA ALA A 147 -18.21 -17.87 -5.39
C ALA A 147 -18.84 -17.52 -6.76
N VAL A 148 -19.76 -18.35 -7.23
CA VAL A 148 -20.36 -18.21 -8.57
C VAL A 148 -21.05 -16.84 -8.72
N GLU A 149 -21.76 -16.38 -7.69
CA GLU A 149 -22.44 -15.09 -7.67
C GLU A 149 -21.45 -13.91 -7.76
N LEU A 150 -20.28 -14.05 -7.14
CA LEU A 150 -19.23 -13.03 -7.17
C LEU A 150 -18.54 -13.00 -8.54
N ASN A 151 -18.42 -14.14 -9.23
CA ASN A 151 -17.93 -14.18 -10.61
C ASN A 151 -18.84 -13.42 -11.57
N GLU A 152 -20.17 -13.54 -11.43
CA GLU A 152 -21.11 -12.76 -12.25
C GLU A 152 -21.01 -11.27 -11.98
N THR A 153 -20.91 -10.88 -10.70
CA THR A 153 -20.74 -9.47 -10.32
C THR A 153 -19.44 -8.89 -10.89
N VAL A 154 -18.32 -9.61 -10.75
CA VAL A 154 -17.03 -9.19 -11.32
C VAL A 154 -17.09 -9.12 -12.84
N LEU A 155 -17.72 -10.09 -13.51
CA LEU A 155 -17.89 -10.09 -14.96
C LEU A 155 -18.70 -8.88 -15.45
N MET A 156 -19.77 -8.53 -14.75
CA MET A 156 -20.57 -7.34 -15.07
C MET A 156 -19.76 -6.07 -14.87
N SER A 157 -19.06 -5.94 -13.74
CA SER A 157 -18.18 -4.80 -13.46
C SER A 157 -17.03 -4.66 -14.46
N LEU A 158 -16.42 -5.75 -14.94
CA LEU A 158 -15.36 -5.71 -15.97
C LEU A 158 -15.86 -5.13 -17.30
N ARG A 159 -17.17 -5.21 -17.58
CA ARG A 159 -17.79 -4.72 -18.82
C ARG A 159 -18.27 -3.27 -18.72
N GLU A 160 -18.29 -2.70 -17.52
CA GLU A 160 -18.68 -1.30 -17.30
C GLU A 160 -17.62 -0.36 -17.89
N PRO A 161 -18.03 0.72 -18.59
CA PRO A 161 -17.10 1.73 -19.06
C PRO A 161 -16.43 2.47 -17.90
N TYR A 162 -15.19 2.85 -18.10
CA TYR A 162 -14.42 3.66 -17.16
C TYR A 162 -13.58 4.69 -17.93
N PHE A 163 -12.98 5.63 -17.21
CA PHE A 163 -12.20 6.71 -17.82
C PHE A 163 -10.78 6.71 -17.29
N PHE A 164 -9.87 7.30 -18.06
CA PHE A 164 -8.51 7.56 -17.62
C PHE A 164 -8.00 8.87 -18.22
N GLU A 165 -7.16 9.56 -17.43
CA GLU A 165 -6.50 10.78 -17.88
C GLU A 165 -5.05 10.48 -18.27
N LEU A 166 -4.60 11.07 -19.37
CA LEU A 166 -3.26 10.91 -19.91
C LEU A 166 -2.54 12.26 -19.94
N ARG A 167 -1.32 12.28 -19.46
CA ARG A 167 -0.41 13.42 -19.65
C ARG A 167 -0.01 13.56 -21.12
N PRO A 168 0.46 14.74 -21.57
CA PRO A 168 0.92 14.94 -22.94
C PRO A 168 1.96 13.92 -23.43
N ASN A 169 2.83 13.43 -22.54
CA ASN A 169 3.85 12.43 -22.83
C ASN A 169 3.29 10.99 -22.94
N GLY A 170 2.00 10.76 -22.65
CA GLY A 170 1.34 9.47 -22.71
C GLY A 170 1.36 8.64 -21.43
N THR A 171 1.84 9.18 -20.29
CA THR A 171 1.72 8.50 -18.99
C THR A 171 0.36 8.76 -18.34
N LEU A 172 -0.10 7.82 -17.51
CA LEU A 172 -1.37 7.96 -16.80
C LEU A 172 -1.30 9.03 -15.71
N ALA A 173 -2.24 9.97 -15.73
CA ALA A 173 -2.43 10.96 -14.68
C ALA A 173 -3.43 10.48 -13.62
N ASP A 174 -4.50 9.82 -14.04
CA ASP A 174 -5.56 9.32 -13.15
C ASP A 174 -6.35 8.18 -13.83
N LEU A 175 -7.04 7.38 -13.01
CA LEU A 175 -8.02 6.36 -13.42
C LEU A 175 -9.33 6.69 -12.71
N LEU A 176 -10.44 6.69 -13.43
CA LEU A 176 -11.73 7.12 -12.92
C LEU A 176 -12.78 6.04 -13.18
N PHE A 177 -13.36 5.50 -12.12
CA PHE A 177 -14.33 4.41 -12.18
C PHE A 177 -15.68 4.85 -11.63
N PRO A 178 -16.80 4.39 -12.20
CA PRO A 178 -18.07 4.37 -11.49
C PRO A 178 -17.91 3.71 -10.11
N SER A 179 -18.55 4.25 -9.07
CA SER A 179 -18.51 3.67 -7.72
C SER A 179 -19.14 2.27 -7.63
N THR A 180 -19.88 1.86 -8.67
CA THR A 180 -20.50 0.53 -8.81
C THR A 180 -19.51 -0.57 -9.22
N ILE A 181 -18.34 -0.23 -9.75
CA ILE A 181 -17.39 -1.24 -10.23
C ILE A 181 -16.73 -1.93 -9.03
N HIS A 182 -16.90 -3.25 -8.97
CA HIS A 182 -16.29 -4.11 -7.96
C HIS A 182 -14.75 -3.94 -7.93
N ALA A 183 -14.15 -3.90 -6.74
CA ALA A 183 -12.71 -3.66 -6.54
C ALA A 183 -11.80 -4.57 -7.41
N ARG A 184 -12.03 -5.88 -7.39
CA ARG A 184 -11.27 -6.82 -8.25
C ARG A 184 -11.36 -6.51 -9.74
N ALA A 185 -12.51 -6.02 -10.22
CA ALA A 185 -12.63 -5.61 -11.62
C ALA A 185 -11.84 -4.32 -11.88
N ARG A 186 -11.87 -3.36 -10.94
CA ARG A 186 -11.03 -2.14 -10.99
C ARG A 186 -9.55 -2.49 -11.08
N ASP A 187 -9.05 -3.45 -10.28
CA ASP A 187 -7.64 -3.87 -10.32
C ASP A 187 -7.23 -4.40 -11.69
N VAL A 188 -8.04 -5.28 -12.28
CA VAL A 188 -7.78 -5.85 -13.60
C VAL A 188 -7.79 -4.75 -14.67
N LEU A 189 -8.80 -3.87 -14.65
CA LEU A 189 -8.92 -2.76 -15.61
C LEU A 189 -7.78 -1.73 -15.44
N ALA A 190 -7.40 -1.40 -14.21
CA ALA A 190 -6.27 -0.54 -13.90
C ALA A 190 -4.96 -1.15 -14.40
N THR A 191 -4.74 -2.44 -14.17
CA THR A 191 -3.56 -3.17 -14.65
C THR A 191 -3.48 -3.16 -16.18
N ILE A 192 -4.57 -3.50 -16.88
CA ILE A 192 -4.62 -3.47 -18.35
C ILE A 192 -4.27 -2.06 -18.88
N THR A 193 -4.82 -1.03 -18.24
CA THR A 193 -4.57 0.37 -18.62
C THR A 193 -3.13 0.78 -18.34
N ALA A 194 -2.54 0.35 -17.22
CA ALA A 194 -1.15 0.61 -16.86
C ALA A 194 -0.15 -0.14 -17.75
N VAL A 195 -0.52 -1.30 -18.31
CA VAL A 195 0.25 -1.97 -19.37
C VAL A 195 0.21 -1.18 -20.66
N ALA A 196 -0.94 -0.60 -20.98
CA ALA A 196 -1.14 0.18 -22.19
C ALA A 196 -0.46 1.56 -22.19
N GLN A 197 -0.09 2.10 -21.02
CA GLN A 197 0.59 3.39 -20.92
C GLN A 197 2.01 3.31 -21.51
N GLN A 198 2.41 4.40 -22.19
CA GLN A 198 3.73 4.50 -22.81
C GLN A 198 4.18 5.96 -22.79
N SER A 199 5.28 6.25 -22.09
CA SER A 199 5.93 7.56 -22.18
C SER A 199 6.67 7.72 -23.50
N GLU A 200 6.58 8.89 -24.11
CA GLU A 200 7.47 9.30 -25.20
C GLU A 200 8.80 9.85 -24.66
N SER A 201 9.85 9.74 -25.46
CA SER A 201 11.11 10.45 -25.22
C SER A 201 11.03 11.85 -25.82
N GLU A 202 11.19 12.88 -25.00
CA GLU A 202 11.18 14.29 -25.44
C GLU A 202 12.22 14.59 -26.54
N ASP A 203 13.42 14.00 -26.43
CA ASP A 203 14.54 14.28 -27.34
C ASP A 203 14.85 13.14 -28.32
N GLY A 204 13.94 12.17 -28.48
CA GLY A 204 14.21 10.96 -29.28
C GLY A 204 15.39 10.10 -28.78
N LYS A 205 15.73 10.19 -27.48
CA LYS A 205 16.76 9.37 -26.83
C LYS A 205 16.39 7.89 -26.92
N GLN A 206 17.41 7.05 -27.08
CA GLN A 206 17.25 5.59 -27.04
C GLN A 206 16.98 5.05 -25.62
N ALA A 207 17.24 5.86 -24.58
CA ALA A 207 16.91 5.51 -23.20
C ALA A 207 16.49 6.74 -22.41
N TRP A 208 15.45 6.60 -21.59
CA TRP A 208 14.93 7.68 -20.75
C TRP A 208 14.21 7.14 -19.51
N ARG A 209 13.81 8.04 -18.63
CA ARG A 209 12.99 7.76 -17.44
C ARG A 209 11.71 8.55 -17.51
N ALA A 210 10.65 7.99 -16.92
CA ALA A 210 9.38 8.68 -16.74
C ALA A 210 8.72 8.20 -15.45
N ASP A 211 8.00 9.09 -14.78
CA ASP A 211 7.13 8.69 -13.69
C ASP A 211 5.78 8.23 -14.26
N GLU A 212 5.41 7.02 -13.89
CA GLU A 212 4.24 6.30 -14.37
C GLU A 212 3.36 5.86 -13.21
N LEU A 213 2.13 5.53 -13.52
CA LEU A 213 1.10 5.21 -12.55
C LEU A 213 0.58 3.79 -12.84
N ASP A 214 0.55 2.93 -11.84
CA ASP A 214 -0.11 1.62 -11.91
C ASP A 214 -1.12 1.45 -10.76
N GLN A 215 -1.68 0.25 -10.59
CA GLN A 215 -2.65 0.00 -9.52
C GLN A 215 -2.08 0.21 -8.10
N TYR A 216 -0.76 0.26 -7.92
CA TYR A 216 -0.11 0.39 -6.61
C TYR A 216 0.43 1.79 -6.34
N GLY A 217 0.40 2.70 -7.31
CA GLY A 217 0.82 4.08 -7.16
C GLY A 217 1.80 4.54 -8.24
N THR A 218 2.64 5.51 -7.89
CA THR A 218 3.57 6.15 -8.81
C THR A 218 4.94 5.49 -8.74
N TYR A 219 5.50 5.13 -9.89
CA TYR A 219 6.83 4.54 -10.00
C TYR A 219 7.64 5.18 -11.12
N THR A 220 8.97 5.15 -10.98
CA THR A 220 9.87 5.54 -12.07
C THR A 220 10.06 4.36 -13.02
N ALA A 221 9.62 4.53 -14.27
CA ALA A 221 9.88 3.62 -15.37
C ALA A 221 11.23 3.95 -16.05
N VAL A 222 11.96 2.92 -16.48
CA VAL A 222 13.16 3.04 -17.32
C VAL A 222 12.86 2.44 -18.68
N TYR A 223 13.01 3.27 -19.71
CA TYR A 223 12.77 2.90 -21.10
C TYR A 223 14.08 2.69 -21.85
N ARG A 224 14.08 1.69 -22.74
CA ARG A 224 15.15 1.43 -23.71
C ARG A 224 14.55 1.04 -25.05
N GLN A 225 14.88 1.78 -26.07
CA GLN A 225 14.50 1.51 -27.44
C GLN A 225 15.61 0.74 -28.17
N ARG A 226 15.19 -0.20 -29.01
CA ARG A 226 16.05 -0.99 -29.90
C ARG A 226 15.35 -1.17 -31.24
N THR A 227 16.15 -1.48 -32.26
CA THR A 227 15.65 -1.98 -33.54
C THR A 227 16.10 -3.43 -33.66
N GLU A 228 15.18 -4.33 -33.98
CA GLU A 228 15.49 -5.72 -34.30
C GLU A 228 15.19 -5.94 -35.79
N ASP A 229 16.15 -6.51 -36.52
CA ASP A 229 15.93 -6.98 -37.89
C ASP A 229 15.12 -8.27 -37.83
N ASN A 230 14.02 -8.32 -38.57
CA ASN A 230 13.28 -9.55 -38.81
C ASN A 230 13.04 -9.76 -40.31
N ASP A 231 12.46 -10.91 -40.68
CA ASP A 231 12.17 -11.24 -42.08
C ASP A 231 11.24 -10.22 -42.78
N ALA A 232 10.52 -9.40 -42.01
CA ALA A 232 9.65 -8.33 -42.50
C ALA A 232 10.30 -6.92 -42.47
N GLY A 233 11.57 -6.82 -42.06
CA GLY A 233 12.35 -5.58 -41.98
C GLY A 233 12.70 -5.14 -40.56
N GLU A 234 13.09 -3.88 -40.42
CA GLU A 234 13.44 -3.29 -39.12
C GLU A 234 12.19 -3.06 -38.25
N THR A 235 12.12 -3.75 -37.11
CA THR A 235 11.06 -3.55 -36.12
C THR A 235 11.57 -2.79 -34.92
N ARG A 236 10.93 -1.65 -34.62
CA ARG A 236 11.25 -0.86 -33.43
C ARG A 236 10.62 -1.49 -32.20
N ILE A 237 11.45 -1.80 -31.21
CA ILE A 237 11.05 -2.37 -29.93
C ILE A 237 11.35 -1.39 -28.82
N LEU A 238 10.38 -1.21 -27.94
CA LEU A 238 10.54 -0.42 -26.74
C LEU A 238 10.42 -1.33 -25.52
N GLN A 239 11.46 -1.38 -24.70
CA GLN A 239 11.47 -2.11 -23.44
C GLN A 239 11.27 -1.13 -22.29
N ARG A 240 10.34 -1.44 -21.39
CA ARG A 240 10.08 -0.72 -20.14
C ARG A 240 10.37 -1.62 -18.96
N MET A 241 11.07 -1.07 -17.96
CA MET A 241 11.33 -1.72 -16.68
C MET A 241 10.89 -0.81 -15.55
N LYS A 242 10.28 -1.37 -14.51
CA LYS A 242 9.99 -0.63 -13.27
C LYS A 242 11.30 -0.46 -12.51
N ALA A 243 11.70 0.78 -12.24
CA ALA A 243 12.92 1.06 -11.48
C ALA A 243 12.62 1.25 -10.00
N GLY A 244 11.43 1.70 -9.58
CA GLY A 244 11.01 1.72 -8.18
C GLY A 244 9.85 2.66 -7.95
N TYR A 245 9.07 2.41 -6.90
CA TYR A 245 7.99 3.32 -6.50
C TYR A 245 8.55 4.61 -5.92
N THR A 246 7.98 5.73 -6.34
CA THR A 246 8.21 7.06 -5.74
C THR A 246 7.10 7.40 -4.76
N GLN A 247 5.89 6.89 -5.00
CA GLN A 247 4.76 6.98 -4.10
C GLN A 247 3.97 5.69 -4.15
N LEU A 248 3.82 5.03 -3.01
CA LEU A 248 3.14 3.75 -2.93
C LEU A 248 1.81 3.91 -2.20
N ARG A 249 0.75 3.34 -2.75
CA ARG A 249 -0.62 3.42 -2.25
C ARG A 249 -1.01 2.07 -1.69
N THR A 250 -0.67 1.87 -0.43
CA THR A 250 -0.86 0.57 0.21
C THR A 250 -0.81 0.66 1.73
N SER A 251 -1.45 -0.31 2.38
CA SER A 251 -1.63 -0.40 3.82
C SER A 251 -0.67 -1.38 4.49
N LEU A 252 0.17 -2.13 3.75
CA LEU A 252 1.11 -3.05 4.40
C LEU A 252 2.20 -2.28 5.17
N PRO A 253 2.73 -2.90 6.24
CA PRO A 253 3.79 -2.31 7.05
C PRO A 253 5.06 -2.03 6.25
N PRO A 254 5.87 -1.02 6.64
CA PRO A 254 7.16 -0.70 6.01
C PRO A 254 8.16 -1.88 5.97
N GLU A 255 7.99 -2.86 6.86
CA GLU A 255 8.85 -4.05 6.97
C GLU A 255 8.54 -5.12 5.89
N MET A 256 7.34 -5.08 5.29
CA MET A 256 6.89 -6.05 4.29
C MET A 256 7.08 -5.49 2.89
N VAL A 257 8.34 -5.27 2.49
CA VAL A 257 8.64 -4.75 1.16
C VAL A 257 8.90 -5.89 0.16
N PRO A 258 7.96 -6.22 -0.73
CA PRO A 258 8.18 -7.22 -1.76
C PRO A 258 9.26 -6.83 -2.73
N THR A 259 9.69 -7.79 -3.49
CA THR A 259 10.60 -7.63 -4.62
C THR A 259 9.76 -7.72 -5.89
N ALA A 260 9.75 -6.66 -6.69
CA ALA A 260 9.02 -6.64 -7.95
C ALA A 260 10.00 -6.60 -9.13
N HIS A 261 9.95 -7.63 -9.96
CA HIS A 261 10.62 -7.63 -11.25
C HIS A 261 9.59 -7.45 -12.34
N HIS A 262 9.64 -6.29 -13.00
CA HIS A 262 8.70 -5.90 -14.04
C HIS A 262 9.44 -5.72 -15.36
N LYS A 263 8.95 -6.35 -16.41
CA LYS A 263 9.38 -6.09 -17.79
C LYS A 263 8.16 -5.95 -18.69
N THR A 264 8.11 -4.87 -19.46
CA THR A 264 7.18 -4.73 -20.60
C THR A 264 7.97 -4.61 -21.89
N ARG A 265 7.55 -5.32 -22.93
CA ARG A 265 8.06 -5.22 -24.29
C ARG A 265 6.94 -4.70 -25.19
N PHE A 266 7.19 -3.60 -25.88
CA PHE A 266 6.30 -3.03 -26.87
C PHE A 266 6.89 -3.24 -28.26
N ILE A 267 6.09 -3.79 -29.18
CA ILE A 267 6.40 -3.88 -30.61
C ILE A 267 5.70 -2.70 -31.28
N MET A 268 6.48 -1.74 -31.75
CA MET A 268 5.96 -0.50 -32.32
C MET A 268 5.42 -0.73 -33.74
N ALA A 269 4.22 -0.21 -34.02
CA ALA A 269 3.67 -0.12 -35.36
C ALA A 269 4.09 1.20 -36.03
N GLN A 270 3.90 1.28 -37.35
CA GLN A 270 4.30 2.45 -38.15
C GLN A 270 3.57 3.74 -37.77
N HIS A 271 2.36 3.63 -37.22
CA HIS A 271 1.52 4.77 -36.81
C HIS A 271 1.85 5.33 -35.40
N GLY A 272 3.05 5.06 -34.88
CA GLY A 272 3.55 5.65 -33.64
C GLY A 272 2.96 5.08 -32.33
N TRP A 273 2.06 4.10 -32.43
CA TRP A 273 1.60 3.30 -31.29
C TRP A 273 2.19 1.90 -31.36
N TYR A 274 2.15 1.17 -30.26
CA TYR A 274 2.47 -0.24 -30.27
C TYR A 274 1.36 -1.05 -30.97
N GLY A 275 1.79 -1.97 -31.84
CA GLY A 275 0.95 -3.03 -32.38
C GLY A 275 0.79 -4.18 -31.38
N GLN A 276 1.76 -4.35 -30.47
CA GLN A 276 1.70 -5.34 -29.41
C GLN A 276 2.40 -4.85 -28.13
N ALA A 277 1.85 -5.17 -26.98
CA ALA A 277 2.49 -5.00 -25.68
C ALA A 277 2.45 -6.32 -24.90
N GLU A 278 3.60 -6.74 -24.38
CA GLU A 278 3.76 -7.95 -23.57
C GLU A 278 4.35 -7.55 -22.22
N MET A 279 3.64 -7.83 -21.13
CA MET A 279 4.13 -7.59 -19.78
C MET A 279 4.28 -8.91 -19.03
N THR A 280 5.40 -9.03 -18.33
CA THR A 280 5.57 -9.99 -17.24
C THR A 280 6.00 -9.24 -15.99
N GLU A 281 5.31 -9.49 -14.89
CA GLU A 281 5.65 -8.98 -13.57
C GLU A 281 5.66 -10.12 -12.57
N THR A 282 6.76 -10.27 -11.83
CA THR A 282 6.86 -11.18 -10.70
C THR A 282 7.03 -10.37 -9.43
N GLN A 283 6.16 -10.59 -8.47
CA GLN A 283 6.20 -9.96 -7.15
C GLN A 283 6.37 -11.04 -6.09
N GLY A 284 7.26 -10.84 -5.13
CA GLY A 284 7.45 -11.75 -4.00
C GLY A 284 7.47 -10.99 -2.68
N ILE A 285 6.55 -11.30 -1.76
CA ILE A 285 6.57 -10.77 -0.39
C ILE A 285 7.37 -11.75 0.46
N ALA A 286 8.52 -11.29 0.97
CA ALA A 286 9.42 -12.11 1.77
C ALA A 286 8.73 -12.67 3.01
N ALA A 287 9.04 -13.93 3.33
CA ALA A 287 8.56 -14.55 4.55
C ALA A 287 9.12 -13.84 5.77
N THR A 288 8.25 -13.52 6.73
CA THR A 288 8.68 -13.35 8.12
C THR A 288 8.54 -14.70 8.82
N ASP A 289 9.12 -14.86 10.01
CA ASP A 289 8.96 -16.09 10.81
C ASP A 289 7.50 -16.52 11.02
N LYS A 290 6.54 -15.60 10.80
CA LYS A 290 5.11 -15.78 11.02
C LYS A 290 4.26 -15.77 9.75
N ILE A 291 4.80 -15.30 8.61
CA ILE A 291 4.03 -15.10 7.38
C ILE A 291 4.71 -15.89 6.25
N PRO A 292 4.02 -16.84 5.61
CA PRO A 292 4.59 -17.55 4.47
C PRO A 292 4.90 -16.58 3.33
N GLU A 293 5.96 -16.86 2.59
CA GLU A 293 6.30 -16.11 1.37
C GLU A 293 5.15 -16.22 0.37
N VAL A 294 4.87 -15.15 -0.36
CA VAL A 294 3.82 -15.17 -1.39
C VAL A 294 4.37 -14.58 -2.67
N HIS A 295 4.18 -15.33 -3.75
CA HIS A 295 4.64 -14.98 -5.08
C HIS A 295 3.45 -14.74 -5.99
N SER A 296 3.47 -13.64 -6.72
CA SER A 296 2.49 -13.31 -7.75
C SER A 296 3.23 -13.19 -9.08
N THR A 297 2.79 -13.92 -10.10
CA THR A 297 3.26 -13.76 -11.48
C THR A 297 2.10 -13.27 -12.31
N LEU A 298 2.25 -12.10 -12.92
CA LEU A 298 1.27 -11.44 -13.76
C LEU A 298 1.81 -11.37 -15.19
N GLU A 299 1.00 -11.87 -16.12
CA GLU A 299 1.25 -11.82 -17.55
C GLU A 299 0.10 -11.09 -18.24
N VAL A 300 0.44 -10.08 -19.04
CA VAL A 300 -0.56 -9.32 -19.81
C VAL A 300 -0.07 -9.17 -21.25
N THR A 301 -0.92 -9.53 -22.20
CA THR A 301 -0.66 -9.29 -23.64
C THR A 301 -1.78 -8.43 -24.21
N LEU A 302 -1.39 -7.36 -24.90
CA LEU A 302 -2.26 -6.51 -25.71
C LEU A 302 -1.84 -6.64 -27.17
N SER A 303 -2.76 -7.01 -28.05
CA SER A 303 -2.50 -7.11 -29.50
C SER A 303 -3.48 -6.22 -30.25
N TYR A 304 -2.97 -5.27 -31.02
CA TYR A 304 -3.77 -4.33 -31.79
C TYR A 304 -4.65 -5.06 -32.79
N ILE A 305 -5.92 -4.66 -32.87
CA ILE A 305 -6.91 -5.20 -33.82
C ILE A 305 -7.20 -4.17 -34.90
N ALA A 306 -7.73 -3.01 -34.50
CA ALA A 306 -8.18 -1.99 -35.45
C ALA A 306 -8.43 -0.64 -34.76
N ASN A 307 -8.49 0.40 -35.58
CA ASN A 307 -9.04 1.69 -35.22
C ASN A 307 -10.47 1.79 -35.74
N SER A 308 -11.32 2.49 -34.99
CA SER A 308 -12.65 2.92 -35.45
C SER A 308 -12.91 4.35 -34.98
N ARG A 309 -13.99 4.97 -35.47
CA ARG A 309 -14.42 6.29 -35.02
C ARG A 309 -15.73 6.17 -34.26
N ASP A 310 -15.78 6.77 -33.07
CA ASP A 310 -16.96 6.89 -32.20
C ASP A 310 -17.13 8.35 -31.78
N ASP A 311 -17.84 9.12 -32.61
CA ASP A 311 -18.11 10.53 -32.33
C ASP A 311 -19.06 10.72 -31.12
N ALA A 312 -19.82 9.68 -30.71
CA ALA A 312 -20.71 9.78 -29.55
C ALA A 312 -19.94 9.77 -28.22
N ALA A 313 -18.72 9.22 -28.20
CA ALA A 313 -17.85 9.26 -27.04
C ALA A 313 -17.29 10.67 -26.76
N ILE A 314 -17.29 11.57 -27.73
CA ILE A 314 -16.79 12.94 -27.56
C ILE A 314 -17.62 13.66 -26.49
N GLY A 315 -16.94 14.24 -25.49
CA GLY A 315 -17.56 14.89 -24.34
C GLY A 315 -18.28 13.96 -23.37
N SER A 316 -18.10 12.64 -23.46
CA SER A 316 -18.73 11.68 -22.53
C SER A 316 -18.23 11.81 -21.09
N PHE A 317 -16.96 12.18 -20.91
CA PHE A 317 -16.41 12.40 -19.58
C PHE A 317 -17.20 13.45 -18.79
N GLU A 318 -17.47 14.62 -19.38
CA GLU A 318 -18.19 15.70 -18.69
C GLU A 318 -19.63 15.31 -18.32
N ARG A 319 -20.24 14.37 -19.06
CA ARG A 319 -21.58 13.83 -18.77
C ARG A 319 -21.56 12.85 -17.61
N GLU A 320 -20.50 12.06 -17.46
CA GLU A 320 -20.40 10.96 -16.50
C GLU A 320 -19.61 11.33 -15.24
N LYS A 321 -18.83 12.42 -15.25
CA LYS A 321 -17.86 12.79 -14.17
C LYS A 321 -18.41 12.80 -12.75
N LEU A 322 -19.70 13.09 -12.56
CA LEU A 322 -20.32 13.13 -11.22
C LEU A 322 -20.52 11.75 -10.61
N GLN A 323 -20.48 10.70 -11.42
CA GLN A 323 -20.60 9.30 -10.99
C GLN A 323 -19.23 8.62 -10.88
N LEU A 324 -18.17 9.29 -11.33
CA LEU A 324 -16.83 8.77 -11.34
C LEU A 324 -16.11 9.12 -10.04
N VAL A 325 -15.36 8.16 -9.53
CA VAL A 325 -14.44 8.35 -8.43
C VAL A 325 -13.03 8.10 -8.94
N SER A 326 -12.11 8.99 -8.60
CA SER A 326 -10.69 8.77 -8.89
C SER A 326 -10.20 7.59 -8.08
N PHE A 327 -9.66 6.61 -8.79
CA PHE A 327 -9.00 5.44 -8.22
C PHE A 327 -7.86 5.84 -7.29
N PHE A 328 -7.17 6.95 -7.60
CA PHE A 328 -6.01 7.43 -6.88
C PHE A 328 -6.33 8.39 -5.73
N ALA A 329 -7.46 9.10 -5.81
CA ALA A 329 -7.94 9.96 -4.73
C ALA A 329 -8.71 9.19 -3.65
N GLN A 330 -9.24 8.00 -3.96
CA GLN A 330 -9.71 7.08 -2.92
C GLN A 330 -8.55 6.82 -1.96
N SER A 331 -8.78 6.87 -0.65
CA SER A 331 -7.73 6.37 0.24
C SER A 331 -7.51 4.90 -0.10
N VAL A 332 -6.29 4.39 0.10
CA VAL A 332 -6.03 2.93 0.09
C VAL A 332 -7.02 2.21 1.02
N GLU A 333 -7.56 2.94 1.98
CA GLU A 333 -8.52 2.46 2.96
C GLU A 333 -9.94 2.29 2.39
N ASP A 334 -10.35 3.02 1.34
CA ASP A 334 -11.61 2.80 0.60
C ASP A 334 -11.56 1.51 -0.27
N GLU A 335 -10.36 1.05 -0.62
CA GLU A 335 -10.13 -0.27 -1.21
C GLU A 335 -10.17 -1.41 -0.18
N ASN A 336 -10.35 -1.12 1.11
CA ASN A 336 -10.96 -2.08 2.04
C ASN A 336 -12.45 -2.22 1.72
N THR A 337 -12.82 -2.47 0.47
CA THR A 337 -13.92 -3.40 0.25
C THR A 337 -13.41 -4.70 0.88
N PRO A 338 -13.90 -5.06 2.07
CA PRO A 338 -13.28 -6.14 2.83
C PRO A 338 -13.25 -7.40 1.95
N PRO A 339 -12.24 -8.28 2.10
CA PRO A 339 -12.28 -9.59 1.46
C PRO A 339 -13.67 -10.15 1.68
N ASP A 340 -14.39 -10.47 0.59
CA ASP A 340 -15.84 -10.72 0.58
C ASP A 340 -16.29 -11.15 1.97
N ASP A 341 -16.91 -10.23 2.72
CA ASP A 341 -17.12 -10.43 4.16
C ASP A 341 -17.85 -11.76 4.42
N ARG A 342 -18.60 -12.26 3.40
CA ARG A 342 -19.24 -13.57 3.42
C ARG A 342 -18.24 -14.73 3.39
N VAL A 343 -17.14 -14.61 2.66
CA VAL A 343 -16.03 -15.58 2.67
C VAL A 343 -15.30 -15.56 4.01
N VAL A 344 -15.01 -14.38 4.57
CA VAL A 344 -14.34 -14.27 5.89
C VAL A 344 -15.22 -14.83 7.00
N LEU A 345 -16.50 -14.46 6.99
CA LEU A 345 -17.49 -14.90 7.97
C LEU A 345 -17.83 -16.38 7.79
N GLY A 346 -17.94 -16.86 6.54
CA GLY A 346 -18.57 -18.13 6.21
C GLY A 346 -20.03 -18.16 6.66
N ASP A 347 -20.49 -19.32 7.12
CA ASP A 347 -21.84 -19.51 7.67
C ASP A 347 -21.96 -19.18 9.17
N LEU A 348 -20.99 -18.45 9.73
CA LEU A 348 -20.95 -18.18 11.16
C LEU A 348 -21.95 -17.10 11.56
N THR A 349 -22.68 -17.37 12.63
CA THR A 349 -23.61 -16.44 13.28
C THR A 349 -22.98 -15.81 14.53
N LEU A 350 -23.51 -14.67 14.99
CA LEU A 350 -23.04 -14.04 16.23
C LEU A 350 -22.99 -15.02 17.42
N PRO A 351 -24.04 -15.82 17.72
CA PRO A 351 -23.98 -16.75 18.86
C PRO A 351 -22.87 -17.79 18.73
N GLN A 352 -22.59 -18.29 17.52
CA GLN A 352 -21.52 -19.27 17.29
C GLN A 352 -20.13 -18.65 17.49
N ILE A 353 -19.93 -17.41 17.04
CA ILE A 353 -18.68 -16.68 17.25
C ILE A 353 -18.47 -16.40 18.74
N LEU A 354 -19.50 -15.90 19.44
CA LEU A 354 -19.42 -15.60 20.87
C LEU A 354 -19.16 -16.87 21.70
N GLU A 355 -19.81 -17.99 21.37
CA GLU A 355 -19.55 -19.27 22.04
C GLU A 355 -18.11 -19.76 21.79
N SER A 356 -17.61 -19.62 20.56
CA SER A 356 -16.23 -19.98 20.22
C SER A 356 -15.22 -19.14 21.03
N LEU A 357 -15.44 -17.83 21.11
CA LEU A 357 -14.60 -16.93 21.91
C LEU A 357 -14.71 -17.20 23.41
N ARG A 358 -15.90 -17.56 23.92
CA ARG A 358 -16.10 -17.95 25.31
C ARG A 358 -15.26 -19.18 25.66
N LEU A 359 -15.34 -20.23 24.83
CA LEU A 359 -14.57 -21.46 25.00
C LEU A 359 -13.06 -21.19 24.93
N LEU A 360 -12.59 -20.32 24.04
CA LEU A 360 -11.19 -19.91 23.97
C LEU A 360 -10.74 -19.17 25.24
N GLY A 361 -11.58 -18.27 25.76
CA GLY A 361 -11.30 -17.55 27.00
C GLY A 361 -11.20 -18.48 28.22
N GLU A 362 -12.03 -19.52 28.29
CA GLU A 362 -11.99 -20.53 29.36
C GLU A 362 -10.70 -21.35 29.35
N LEU A 363 -10.19 -21.63 28.15
CA LEU A 363 -8.93 -22.33 27.94
C LEU A 363 -7.69 -21.44 28.15
N ARG A 364 -7.89 -20.12 28.37
CA ARG A 364 -6.83 -19.11 28.45
C ARG A 364 -5.84 -19.22 27.29
N THR A 365 -6.37 -19.38 26.08
CA THR A 365 -5.53 -19.40 24.87
C THR A 365 -4.86 -18.04 24.65
N ASP A 366 -3.78 -18.07 23.86
CA ASP A 366 -3.02 -16.89 23.43
C ASP A 366 -3.92 -15.79 22.82
N ASP A 367 -3.57 -14.52 23.03
CA ASP A 367 -4.23 -13.35 22.44
C ASP A 367 -4.27 -13.43 20.91
N ALA A 368 -3.28 -14.07 20.28
CA ALA A 368 -3.30 -14.34 18.84
C ALA A 368 -4.54 -15.15 18.39
N ALA A 369 -5.00 -16.10 19.22
CA ALA A 369 -6.19 -16.90 18.91
C ALA A 369 -7.47 -16.07 19.03
N ARG A 370 -7.51 -15.07 19.93
CA ARG A 370 -8.59 -14.08 20.02
C ARG A 370 -8.63 -13.20 18.79
N ASP A 371 -7.47 -12.65 18.42
CA ASP A 371 -7.37 -11.61 17.42
C ASP A 371 -7.70 -12.15 16.02
N ALA A 372 -7.50 -13.45 15.79
CA ALA A 372 -7.99 -14.15 14.60
C ALA A 372 -9.52 -14.11 14.40
N TRP A 373 -10.31 -13.79 15.43
CA TRP A 373 -11.77 -13.62 15.32
C TRP A 373 -12.21 -12.19 15.03
N ILE A 374 -11.34 -11.20 15.25
CA ILE A 374 -11.68 -9.79 15.02
C ILE A 374 -12.14 -9.56 13.56
N PRO A 375 -11.44 -10.05 12.53
CA PRO A 375 -11.90 -9.89 11.14
C PRO A 375 -13.29 -10.49 10.88
N LYS A 376 -13.62 -11.62 11.52
CA LYS A 376 -14.92 -12.27 11.39
C LYS A 376 -16.03 -11.49 12.06
N LEU A 377 -15.76 -10.90 13.22
CA LEU A 377 -16.71 -10.03 13.92
C LEU A 377 -16.94 -8.74 13.12
N SER A 378 -15.90 -8.12 12.59
CA SER A 378 -16.03 -6.94 11.72
C SER A 378 -16.84 -7.26 10.47
N ALA A 379 -16.55 -8.40 9.80
CA ALA A 379 -17.32 -8.88 8.66
C ALA A 379 -18.81 -9.12 9.00
N LEU A 380 -19.07 -9.76 10.14
CA LEU A 380 -20.42 -9.98 10.65
C LEU A 380 -21.18 -8.66 10.83
N PHE A 381 -20.58 -7.68 11.50
CA PHE A 381 -21.25 -6.41 11.80
C PHE A 381 -21.41 -5.51 10.58
N ARG A 382 -20.57 -5.66 9.54
CA ARG A 382 -20.79 -5.03 8.23
C ARG A 382 -21.94 -5.65 7.46
N LEU A 383 -22.01 -6.99 7.43
CA LEU A 383 -23.06 -7.72 6.71
C LEU A 383 -24.42 -7.67 7.42
N TYR A 384 -24.41 -7.63 8.76
CA TYR A 384 -25.61 -7.67 9.60
C TYR A 384 -25.53 -6.61 10.71
N PRO A 385 -25.69 -5.31 10.37
CA PRO A 385 -25.56 -4.21 11.34
C PRO A 385 -26.56 -4.28 12.51
N ASP A 386 -27.69 -4.97 12.33
CA ASP A 386 -28.68 -5.23 13.37
C ASP A 386 -28.14 -6.10 14.53
N GLN A 387 -27.08 -6.89 14.27
CA GLN A 387 -26.45 -7.75 15.27
C GLN A 387 -25.59 -6.98 16.29
N THR A 388 -25.26 -5.71 16.01
CA THR A 388 -24.48 -4.85 16.92
C THR A 388 -25.17 -4.67 18.27
N ALA A 389 -26.50 -4.49 18.28
CA ALA A 389 -27.30 -4.35 19.49
C ALA A 389 -27.27 -5.62 20.36
N ALA A 390 -27.32 -6.80 19.72
CA ALA A 390 -27.21 -8.08 20.42
C ALA A 390 -25.82 -8.27 21.05
N ALA A 391 -24.76 -7.88 20.34
CA ALA A 391 -23.39 -7.91 20.85
C ALA A 391 -23.21 -6.99 22.07
N VAL A 392 -23.72 -5.75 22.00
CA VAL A 392 -23.74 -4.80 23.13
C VAL A 392 -24.52 -5.37 24.31
N GLY A 393 -25.69 -5.95 24.07
CA GLY A 393 -26.50 -6.60 25.10
C GLY A 393 -25.76 -7.73 25.79
N ALA A 394 -25.06 -8.57 25.02
CA ALA A 394 -24.23 -9.64 25.58
C ALA A 394 -23.10 -9.10 26.47
N ILE A 395 -22.43 -8.01 26.07
CA ILE A 395 -21.39 -7.36 26.90
C ILE A 395 -21.99 -6.84 28.21
N LYS A 396 -23.09 -6.09 28.14
CA LYS A 396 -23.78 -5.53 29.31
C LYS A 396 -24.30 -6.62 30.26
N ASN A 397 -24.62 -7.81 29.75
CA ASN A 397 -25.06 -8.98 30.52
C ASN A 397 -23.90 -9.80 31.13
N GLY A 398 -22.70 -9.23 31.25
CA GLY A 398 -21.58 -9.85 31.96
C GLY A 398 -20.70 -10.74 31.09
N MET A 399 -20.58 -10.45 29.79
CA MET A 399 -19.56 -11.08 28.95
C MET A 399 -18.17 -10.91 29.57
N HIS A 400 -17.36 -11.95 29.53
CA HIS A 400 -16.00 -11.89 30.05
C HIS A 400 -15.19 -10.78 29.34
N PRO A 401 -14.41 -9.94 30.07
CA PRO A 401 -13.73 -8.79 29.48
C PRO A 401 -12.83 -9.12 28.28
N TRP A 402 -12.15 -10.27 28.31
CA TRP A 402 -11.31 -10.72 27.20
C TRP A 402 -12.12 -10.95 25.90
N THR A 403 -13.32 -11.52 26.01
CA THR A 403 -14.23 -11.71 24.86
C THR A 403 -14.85 -10.38 24.44
N ALA A 404 -15.23 -9.54 25.41
CA ALA A 404 -15.77 -8.21 25.14
C ALA A 404 -14.77 -7.34 24.35
N THR A 405 -13.47 -7.40 24.66
CA THR A 405 -12.44 -6.68 23.89
C THR A 405 -12.44 -7.08 22.41
N ALA A 406 -12.51 -8.38 22.08
CA ALA A 406 -12.57 -8.84 20.70
C ALA A 406 -13.83 -8.32 19.97
N VAL A 407 -14.98 -8.34 20.66
CA VAL A 407 -16.25 -7.82 20.14
C VAL A 407 -16.18 -6.31 19.89
N LEU A 408 -15.62 -5.55 20.82
CA LEU A 408 -15.42 -4.10 20.69
C LEU A 408 -14.46 -3.76 19.54
N SER A 409 -13.38 -4.50 19.37
CA SER A 409 -12.49 -4.39 18.22
C SER A 409 -13.20 -4.75 16.91
N GLY A 410 -14.05 -5.77 16.93
CA GLY A 410 -14.91 -6.15 15.80
C GLY A 410 -15.84 -5.03 15.37
N LEU A 411 -16.53 -4.40 16.34
CA LEU A 411 -17.39 -3.22 16.10
C LEU A 411 -16.60 -2.04 15.54
N SER A 412 -15.40 -1.78 16.09
CA SER A 412 -14.51 -0.71 15.62
C SER A 412 -14.13 -0.92 14.16
N GLY A 413 -13.67 -2.13 13.80
CA GLY A 413 -13.26 -2.47 12.44
C GLY A 413 -14.43 -2.64 11.46
N ALA A 414 -15.68 -2.62 11.91
CA ALA A 414 -16.84 -2.69 11.02
C ALA A 414 -17.12 -1.35 10.32
N GLU A 415 -16.70 -0.23 10.91
CA GLU A 415 -16.72 1.11 10.29
C GLU A 415 -18.08 1.53 9.70
N ASN A 416 -19.20 1.14 10.32
CA ASN A 416 -20.56 1.56 9.95
C ASN A 416 -21.28 2.32 11.08
N GLU A 417 -22.36 3.02 10.74
CA GLU A 417 -23.10 3.89 11.67
C GLU A 417 -23.63 3.12 12.89
N GLU A 418 -24.17 1.92 12.70
CA GLU A 418 -24.72 1.09 13.78
C GLU A 418 -23.62 0.64 14.76
N SER A 419 -22.48 0.19 14.24
CA SER A 419 -21.34 -0.25 15.07
C SER A 419 -20.71 0.91 15.82
N HIS A 420 -20.59 2.08 15.17
CA HIS A 420 -20.11 3.30 15.81
C HIS A 420 -21.06 3.78 16.91
N GLY A 421 -22.37 3.83 16.62
CA GLY A 421 -23.40 4.15 17.62
C GLY A 421 -23.39 3.18 18.80
N ALA A 422 -23.16 1.88 18.53
CA ALA A 422 -22.98 0.86 19.55
C ALA A 422 -21.75 1.13 20.44
N LEU A 423 -20.62 1.55 19.87
CA LEU A 423 -19.42 1.93 20.64
C LEU A 423 -19.66 3.17 21.50
N VAL A 424 -20.35 4.19 20.98
CA VAL A 424 -20.72 5.39 21.75
C VAL A 424 -21.64 5.04 22.93
N SER A 425 -22.65 4.19 22.70
CA SER A 425 -23.53 3.68 23.77
C SER A 425 -22.76 2.87 24.81
N MET A 426 -21.80 2.05 24.37
CA MET A 426 -20.92 1.30 25.26
C MET A 426 -20.01 2.20 26.08
N LEU A 427 -19.55 3.33 25.53
CA LEU A 427 -18.72 4.30 26.25
C LEU A 427 -19.50 4.94 27.40
N GLN A 428 -20.74 5.35 27.14
CA GLN A 428 -21.63 5.91 28.15
C GLN A 428 -21.89 4.92 29.28
N TRP A 429 -22.16 3.65 28.95
CA TRP A 429 -22.38 2.59 29.95
C TRP A 429 -21.09 2.22 30.71
N ALA A 430 -19.94 2.16 30.03
CA ALA A 430 -18.66 1.84 30.66
C ALA A 430 -18.21 2.94 31.65
N ALA A 431 -18.62 4.18 31.41
CA ALA A 431 -18.37 5.29 32.33
C ALA A 431 -19.16 5.17 33.66
N THR A 432 -20.30 4.47 33.67
CA THR A 432 -21.12 4.31 34.88
C THR A 432 -20.92 2.93 35.51
N ASP A 433 -21.33 1.88 34.80
CA ASP A 433 -21.53 0.54 35.33
C ASP A 433 -20.42 -0.43 34.89
N GLY A 434 -19.83 -0.20 33.71
CA GLY A 434 -18.85 -1.09 33.08
C GLY A 434 -17.39 -0.63 33.18
N LYS A 435 -16.95 -0.10 34.33
CA LYS A 435 -15.64 0.58 34.46
C LYS A 435 -14.44 -0.21 33.97
N ASN A 436 -14.45 -1.54 34.11
CA ASN A 436 -13.39 -2.43 33.63
C ASN A 436 -13.29 -2.50 32.09
N LEU A 437 -14.32 -2.06 31.37
CA LEU A 437 -14.37 -2.01 29.91
C LEU A 437 -14.13 -0.60 29.35
N LEU A 438 -13.94 0.41 30.20
CA LEU A 438 -13.73 1.79 29.74
C LEU A 438 -12.51 1.92 28.83
N THR A 439 -11.38 1.31 29.19
CA THR A 439 -10.17 1.31 28.36
C THR A 439 -10.39 0.62 27.00
N PRO A 440 -10.88 -0.65 26.93
CA PRO A 440 -11.19 -1.29 25.65
C PRO A 440 -12.15 -0.49 24.76
N VAL A 441 -13.19 0.13 25.33
CA VAL A 441 -14.14 0.93 24.56
C VAL A 441 -13.50 2.21 24.02
N LEU A 442 -12.71 2.92 24.83
CA LEU A 442 -11.96 4.10 24.37
C LEU A 442 -10.98 3.74 23.25
N THR A 443 -10.26 2.63 23.40
CA THR A 443 -9.36 2.12 22.37
C THR A 443 -10.11 1.74 21.09
N ALA A 444 -11.23 1.03 21.19
CA ALA A 444 -12.06 0.67 20.03
C ALA A 444 -12.61 1.92 19.32
N LEU A 445 -13.11 2.90 20.05
CA LEU A 445 -13.60 4.15 19.47
C LEU A 445 -12.48 4.98 18.84
N GLY A 446 -11.28 4.96 19.43
CA GLY A 446 -10.10 5.61 18.87
C GLY A 446 -9.53 4.94 17.61
N HIS A 447 -9.88 3.67 17.35
CA HIS A 447 -9.54 3.01 16.08
C HIS A 447 -10.69 3.05 15.06
N CYS A 448 -11.87 3.52 15.44
CA CYS A 448 -12.98 3.63 14.52
C CYS A 448 -12.78 4.84 13.61
N ARG A 449 -12.75 4.62 12.30
CA ARG A 449 -12.62 5.68 11.29
C ARG A 449 -13.88 6.46 11.04
N LEU A 450 -15.03 5.98 11.53
CA LEU A 450 -16.27 6.73 11.46
C LEU A 450 -16.32 7.76 12.58
N GLY A 451 -16.53 9.01 12.19
CA GLY A 451 -16.63 10.14 13.10
C GLY A 451 -18.09 10.46 13.43
N SER A 452 -18.40 10.86 14.66
CA SER A 452 -19.70 11.48 14.96
C SER A 452 -19.64 12.60 15.99
N SER A 453 -20.48 13.61 15.82
CA SER A 453 -20.63 14.69 16.81
C SER A 453 -21.07 14.17 18.19
N GLU A 454 -21.83 13.07 18.23
CA GLU A 454 -22.23 12.42 19.47
C GLU A 454 -21.03 11.78 20.20
N ALA A 455 -20.13 11.12 19.46
CA ALA A 455 -18.89 10.58 20.02
C ALA A 455 -18.02 11.70 20.58
N VAL A 456 -17.84 12.79 19.82
CA VAL A 456 -17.08 13.97 20.27
C VAL A 456 -17.68 14.58 21.53
N HIS A 457 -18.99 14.76 21.58
CA HIS A 457 -19.68 15.28 22.76
C HIS A 457 -19.52 14.36 23.97
N THR A 458 -19.70 13.05 23.79
CA THR A 458 -19.57 12.05 24.85
C THR A 458 -18.13 12.00 25.40
N LEU A 459 -17.12 11.98 24.53
CA LEU A 459 -15.71 12.01 24.92
C LEU A 459 -15.33 13.31 25.64
N THR A 460 -15.86 14.46 25.18
CA THR A 460 -15.65 15.77 25.81
C THR A 460 -16.32 15.87 27.18
N ALA A 461 -17.49 15.26 27.36
CA ALA A 461 -18.14 15.17 28.66
C ALA A 461 -17.35 14.25 29.60
N LEU A 462 -16.89 13.10 29.09
CA LEU A 462 -16.12 12.13 29.85
C LEU A 462 -14.78 12.71 30.31
N SER A 463 -14.08 13.49 29.49
CA SER A 463 -12.81 14.14 29.86
C SER A 463 -12.91 15.10 31.04
N LYS A 464 -14.12 15.61 31.31
CA LYS A 464 -14.41 16.51 32.44
C LYS A 464 -14.93 15.76 33.67
N SER A 465 -15.22 14.46 33.54
CA SER A 465 -15.77 13.65 34.62
C SER A 465 -14.67 13.11 35.54
N GLU A 466 -15.00 12.88 36.81
CA GLU A 466 -14.10 12.21 37.75
C GLU A 466 -13.78 10.76 37.34
N VAL A 467 -14.67 10.13 36.57
CA VAL A 467 -14.55 8.74 36.09
C VAL A 467 -13.34 8.56 35.17
N ALA A 468 -13.01 9.58 34.36
CA ALA A 468 -11.84 9.50 33.51
C ALA A 468 -10.54 9.32 34.31
N GLY A 469 -10.49 9.88 35.54
CA GLY A 469 -9.27 9.93 36.33
C GLY A 469 -8.07 10.47 35.53
N SER A 470 -6.86 10.36 36.05
CA SER A 470 -5.65 10.65 35.26
C SER A 470 -5.34 9.62 34.15
N PRO A 471 -5.53 8.28 34.35
CA PRO A 471 -5.00 7.30 33.41
C PRO A 471 -5.79 7.18 32.10
N HIS A 472 -7.06 7.60 32.03
CA HIS A 472 -7.85 7.51 30.80
C HIS A 472 -7.80 8.78 29.94
N LEU A 473 -7.36 9.93 30.47
CA LEU A 473 -7.27 11.19 29.70
C LEU A 473 -6.45 11.05 28.40
N PRO A 474 -5.30 10.34 28.37
CA PRO A 474 -4.57 10.13 27.13
C PRO A 474 -5.39 9.38 26.07
N LEU A 475 -6.13 8.35 26.48
CA LEU A 475 -6.96 7.56 25.57
C LEU A 475 -8.16 8.37 25.07
N ILE A 476 -8.77 9.19 25.94
CA ILE A 476 -9.84 10.11 25.55
C ILE A 476 -9.33 11.13 24.54
N GLY A 477 -8.14 11.71 24.77
CA GLY A 477 -7.53 12.66 23.85
C GLY A 477 -7.16 12.04 22.51
N GLY A 478 -6.63 10.82 22.50
CA GLY A 478 -6.38 10.04 21.27
C GLY A 478 -7.67 9.78 20.49
N ALA A 479 -8.72 9.31 21.17
CA ALA A 479 -10.02 9.08 20.55
C ALA A 479 -10.63 10.38 20.00
N LEU A 480 -10.54 11.49 20.72
CA LEU A 480 -10.98 12.80 20.22
C LEU A 480 -10.21 13.23 18.96
N ALA A 481 -8.88 13.06 18.93
CA ALA A 481 -8.06 13.41 17.78
C ALA A 481 -8.41 12.56 16.55
N MET A 482 -8.66 11.26 16.74
CA MET A 482 -9.11 10.34 15.69
C MET A 482 -10.50 10.70 15.17
N GLN A 483 -11.45 11.01 16.06
CA GLN A 483 -12.77 11.51 15.68
C GLN A 483 -12.69 12.86 14.95
N ALA A 484 -11.70 13.70 15.27
CA ALA A 484 -11.48 14.94 14.55
C ALA A 484 -11.00 14.73 13.12
N ALA A 485 -10.11 13.75 12.89
CA ALA A 485 -9.68 13.34 11.56
C ALA A 485 -10.84 12.75 10.75
N ALA A 486 -11.64 11.88 11.36
CA ALA A 486 -12.80 11.27 10.74
C ALA A 486 -13.90 12.29 10.34
N LEU A 487 -13.99 13.42 11.04
CA LEU A 487 -14.95 14.50 10.79
C LEU A 487 -14.37 15.64 9.93
N GLU A 488 -13.21 15.44 9.31
CA GLU A 488 -12.62 16.42 8.42
C GLU A 488 -13.41 16.46 7.10
N GLY A 489 -13.99 17.62 6.79
CA GLY A 489 -14.91 17.80 5.66
C GLY A 489 -15.33 19.26 5.51
N PRO A 490 -16.17 19.60 4.50
CA PRO A 490 -16.53 20.97 4.16
C PRO A 490 -17.09 21.79 5.33
N ASP A 491 -17.85 21.14 6.21
CA ASP A 491 -18.49 21.79 7.35
C ASP A 491 -17.54 21.94 8.55
N GLY A 492 -16.53 21.06 8.69
CA GLY A 492 -15.42 21.11 9.66
C GLY A 492 -15.76 21.28 11.15
N ALA A 493 -17.03 21.49 11.51
CA ALA A 493 -17.43 21.93 12.84
C ALA A 493 -17.21 20.85 13.90
N GLY A 494 -17.52 19.60 13.57
CA GLY A 494 -17.26 18.45 14.44
C GLY A 494 -15.77 18.25 14.70
N SER A 495 -14.94 18.34 13.64
CA SER A 495 -13.49 18.29 13.75
C SER A 495 -12.92 19.43 14.61
N ALA A 496 -13.40 20.66 14.40
CA ALA A 496 -12.99 21.82 15.18
C ALA A 496 -13.35 21.67 16.68
N GLN A 497 -14.55 21.17 16.99
CA GLN A 497 -14.98 20.91 18.36
C GLN A 497 -14.10 19.83 19.02
N ALA A 498 -13.84 18.73 18.31
CA ALA A 498 -13.00 17.65 18.81
C ALA A 498 -11.58 18.14 19.11
N TRP A 499 -10.98 18.93 18.22
CA TRP A 499 -9.66 19.53 18.46
C TRP A 499 -9.64 20.50 19.63
N SER A 500 -10.67 21.32 19.79
CA SER A 500 -10.76 22.21 20.95
C SER A 500 -10.76 21.41 22.26
N ALA A 501 -11.41 20.24 22.29
CA ALA A 501 -11.38 19.36 23.45
C ALA A 501 -9.98 18.73 23.68
N VAL A 502 -9.25 18.37 22.62
CA VAL A 502 -7.85 17.88 22.73
C VAL A 502 -6.92 18.98 23.25
N GLU A 503 -7.06 20.22 22.78
CA GLU A 503 -6.28 21.38 23.25
C GLU A 503 -6.57 21.69 24.74
N GLN A 504 -7.84 21.59 25.14
CA GLN A 504 -8.23 21.73 26.56
C GLN A 504 -7.60 20.65 27.43
N LEU A 505 -7.53 19.40 26.95
CA LEU A 505 -6.86 18.30 27.65
C LEU A 505 -5.35 18.57 27.78
N TRP A 506 -4.70 18.98 26.69
CA TRP A 506 -3.26 19.28 26.66
C TRP A 506 -2.88 20.40 27.63
N THR A 507 -3.65 21.48 27.65
CA THR A 507 -3.41 22.66 28.49
C THR A 507 -3.85 22.46 29.94
N GLY A 508 -4.94 21.72 30.16
CA GLY A 508 -5.49 21.46 31.50
C GLY A 508 -4.72 20.43 32.32
N THR A 509 -4.09 19.46 31.67
CA THR A 509 -3.35 18.38 32.35
C THR A 509 -2.04 18.89 32.95
N GLN A 510 -1.86 18.77 34.26
CA GLN A 510 -0.61 19.17 34.95
C GLN A 510 0.39 18.02 35.12
N HIS A 511 -0.07 16.77 35.06
CA HIS A 511 0.78 15.59 35.21
C HIS A 511 1.59 15.33 33.94
N VAL A 512 2.91 15.28 34.10
CA VAL A 512 3.87 15.13 33.00
C VAL A 512 3.67 13.79 32.28
N GLU A 513 3.46 12.71 33.02
CA GLU A 513 3.27 11.37 32.49
C GLU A 513 2.00 11.32 31.64
N THR A 514 0.92 11.95 32.11
CA THR A 514 -0.33 12.07 31.37
C THR A 514 -0.18 12.92 30.12
N LYS A 515 0.59 14.02 30.17
CA LYS A 515 0.93 14.83 28.99
C LYS A 515 1.71 14.03 27.95
N ALA A 516 2.74 13.29 28.37
CA ALA A 516 3.52 12.46 27.48
C ALA A 516 2.66 11.37 26.83
N ALA A 517 1.86 10.66 27.63
CA ALA A 517 0.93 9.66 27.11
C ALA A 517 -0.10 10.28 26.15
N LEU A 518 -0.60 11.48 26.43
CA LEU A 518 -1.54 12.20 25.57
C LEU A 518 -0.91 12.52 24.21
N VAL A 519 0.32 13.03 24.19
CA VAL A 519 1.11 13.26 22.96
C VAL A 519 1.23 11.96 22.15
N GLY A 520 1.57 10.86 22.84
CA GLY A 520 1.62 9.51 22.28
C GLY A 520 0.34 9.07 21.57
N GLN A 521 -0.83 9.32 22.19
CA GLN A 521 -2.11 8.90 21.62
C GLN A 521 -2.64 9.87 20.55
N VAL A 522 -2.46 11.18 20.73
CA VAL A 522 -2.94 12.20 19.79
C VAL A 522 -2.20 12.13 18.46
N GLY A 523 -0.89 11.93 18.48
CA GLY A 523 -0.11 11.92 17.24
C GLY A 523 -0.38 10.71 16.34
N LYS A 524 -1.01 9.63 16.85
CA LYS A 524 -1.51 8.52 16.02
C LYS A 524 -2.64 8.92 15.07
N SER A 525 -3.32 10.03 15.33
CA SER A 525 -4.42 10.51 14.46
C SER A 525 -3.95 11.01 13.09
N GLN A 526 -2.65 11.30 12.94
CA GLN A 526 -2.07 11.90 11.73
C GLN A 526 -2.77 13.18 11.22
N HIS A 527 -3.63 13.79 12.04
CA HIS A 527 -4.37 15.00 11.67
C HIS A 527 -3.44 16.23 11.66
N PRO A 528 -3.54 17.17 10.70
CA PRO A 528 -2.61 18.30 10.59
C PRO A 528 -2.39 19.12 11.88
N LYS A 529 -3.44 19.35 12.67
CA LYS A 529 -3.32 20.01 14.00
C LYS A 529 -2.53 19.21 15.04
N ALA A 530 -2.52 17.89 14.96
CA ALA A 530 -1.68 17.05 15.82
C ALA A 530 -0.20 17.40 15.62
N LEU A 531 0.25 17.65 14.38
CA LEU A 531 1.63 18.05 14.11
C LEU A 531 2.02 19.36 14.82
N SER A 532 1.11 20.33 14.89
CA SER A 532 1.34 21.57 15.66
C SER A 532 1.56 21.27 17.14
N MET A 533 0.73 20.40 17.72
CA MET A 533 0.88 19.97 19.12
C MET A 533 2.17 19.16 19.33
N LEU A 534 2.54 18.28 18.38
CA LEU A 534 3.79 17.52 18.43
C LEU A 534 5.02 18.43 18.41
N ASN A 535 5.00 19.49 17.58
CA ASN A 535 6.08 20.48 17.54
C ASN A 535 6.19 21.27 18.86
N GLU A 536 5.06 21.64 19.48
CA GLU A 536 5.05 22.25 20.81
C GLU A 536 5.59 21.27 21.87
N ALA A 537 5.15 20.02 21.83
CA ALA A 537 5.58 18.97 22.75
C ALA A 537 7.08 18.65 22.61
N ALA A 538 7.64 18.72 21.41
CA ALA A 538 9.07 18.59 21.14
C ALA A 538 9.91 19.73 21.74
N GLN A 539 9.30 20.86 22.09
CA GLN A 539 9.95 21.99 22.76
C GLN A 539 9.60 22.09 24.25
N HIS A 540 8.84 21.12 24.77
CA HIS A 540 8.36 21.15 26.15
C HIS A 540 9.51 21.09 27.17
N ASN A 541 9.37 21.74 28.32
CA ASN A 541 10.44 21.80 29.33
C ASN A 541 10.81 20.43 29.92
N ASN A 542 9.86 19.50 29.97
CA ASN A 542 10.06 18.15 30.47
C ASN A 542 10.51 17.17 29.37
N SER A 543 11.59 16.41 29.63
CA SER A 543 12.18 15.47 28.67
C SER A 543 11.27 14.29 28.31
N LEU A 544 10.40 13.82 29.21
CA LEU A 544 9.49 12.70 28.93
C LEU A 544 8.48 13.09 27.83
N VAL A 545 7.98 14.32 27.87
CA VAL A 545 7.07 14.86 26.87
C VAL A 545 7.77 15.02 25.52
N ARG A 546 9.00 15.55 25.52
CA ARG A 546 9.81 15.68 24.29
C ARG A 546 10.16 14.33 23.68
N ALA A 547 10.53 13.34 24.49
CA ALA A 547 10.82 11.98 24.02
C ALA A 547 9.59 11.31 23.42
N SER A 548 8.41 11.50 24.03
CA SER A 548 7.16 11.04 23.43
C SER A 548 6.86 11.73 22.10
N ALA A 549 7.10 13.04 22.00
CA ALA A 549 6.92 13.77 20.74
C ALA A 549 7.86 13.25 19.65
N ALA A 550 9.14 13.06 19.98
CA ALA A 550 10.14 12.48 19.07
C ALA A 550 9.71 11.11 18.54
N THR A 551 9.26 10.23 19.45
CA THR A 551 8.78 8.88 19.11
C THR A 551 7.66 8.94 18.08
N VAL A 552 6.64 9.77 18.33
CA VAL A 552 5.48 9.83 17.43
C VAL A 552 5.81 10.54 16.13
N LEU A 553 6.69 11.54 16.13
CA LEU A 553 7.19 12.18 14.90
C LEU A 553 7.87 11.16 13.97
N GLY A 554 8.38 10.05 14.49
CA GLY A 554 8.88 8.91 13.72
C GLY A 554 7.86 8.30 12.76
N ASP A 555 6.57 8.35 13.09
CA ASP A 555 5.48 7.84 12.25
C ASP A 555 5.01 8.85 11.19
N TRP A 556 5.59 10.06 11.17
CA TRP A 556 5.18 11.16 10.28
C TRP A 556 6.25 11.49 9.23
N THR A 557 5.84 11.76 7.98
CA THR A 557 6.78 12.10 6.89
C THR A 557 6.79 13.58 6.53
N GLY A 558 7.96 14.15 6.24
CA GLY A 558 8.13 15.48 5.64
C GLY A 558 9.35 16.25 6.15
N ASP A 559 9.91 17.12 5.33
CA ASP A 559 11.15 17.87 5.62
C ASP A 559 11.13 18.62 6.96
N GLY A 560 9.96 19.15 7.35
CA GLY A 560 9.80 19.84 8.63
C GLY A 560 9.96 18.91 9.83
N ILE A 561 9.48 17.67 9.70
CA ILE A 561 9.58 16.64 10.74
C ILE A 561 11.03 16.16 10.85
N ASP A 562 11.69 15.92 9.70
CA ASP A 562 13.10 15.52 9.68
C ASP A 562 14.00 16.57 10.34
N LYS A 563 13.77 17.85 10.04
CA LYS A 563 14.48 18.96 10.69
C LYS A 563 14.25 18.98 12.20
N THR A 564 13.02 18.77 12.66
CA THR A 564 12.72 18.71 14.09
C THR A 564 13.45 17.54 14.76
N LEU A 565 13.42 16.34 14.16
CA LEU A 565 14.13 15.17 14.67
C LEU A 565 15.63 15.41 14.73
N VAL A 566 16.25 15.94 13.68
CA VAL A 566 17.68 16.28 13.65
C VAL A 566 18.05 17.29 14.74
N LEU A 567 17.23 18.33 14.94
CA LEU A 567 17.45 19.30 16.01
C LEU A 567 17.40 18.64 17.39
N LEU A 568 16.50 17.68 17.62
CA LEU A 568 16.44 16.92 18.86
C LEU A 568 17.68 16.04 19.04
N ILE A 569 18.11 15.33 17.99
CA ILE A 569 19.31 14.48 17.98
C ILE A 569 20.55 15.29 18.35
N GLN A 570 20.72 16.47 17.75
CA GLN A 570 21.94 17.28 17.91
C GLN A 570 21.94 18.13 19.19
N ASN A 571 20.80 18.69 19.58
CA ASN A 571 20.76 19.78 20.55
C ASN A 571 19.98 19.48 21.83
N ASP A 572 19.20 18.39 21.91
CA ASP A 572 18.48 18.09 23.16
C ASP A 572 19.47 17.75 24.28
N THR A 573 19.20 18.23 25.49
CA THR A 573 20.06 17.97 26.66
C THR A 573 19.86 16.57 27.24
N SER A 574 18.69 15.96 27.03
CA SER A 574 18.34 14.64 27.54
C SER A 574 18.75 13.54 26.57
N SER A 575 19.52 12.55 27.05
CA SER A 575 19.87 11.36 26.24
C SER A 575 18.63 10.56 25.84
N ASP A 576 17.61 10.46 26.68
CA ASP A 576 16.39 9.73 26.33
C ASP A 576 15.65 10.36 25.15
N VAL A 577 15.65 11.70 25.05
CA VAL A 577 15.06 12.41 23.91
C VAL A 577 15.88 12.20 22.65
N ARG A 578 17.22 12.34 22.73
CA ARG A 578 18.12 12.07 21.60
C ARG A 578 17.93 10.65 21.08
N ARG A 579 17.89 9.65 21.97
CA ARG A 579 17.66 8.24 21.62
C ARG A 579 16.31 8.02 20.96
N ALA A 580 15.23 8.59 21.52
CA ALA A 580 13.92 8.51 20.90
C ALA A 580 13.95 9.09 19.49
N ALA A 581 14.60 10.24 19.27
CA ALA A 581 14.72 10.85 17.96
C ALA A 581 15.57 10.01 16.97
N ILE A 582 16.70 9.43 17.42
CA ILE A 582 17.54 8.52 16.61
C ILE A 582 16.77 7.28 16.17
N LEU A 583 16.02 6.66 17.09
CA LEU A 583 15.20 5.50 16.76
C LEU A 583 14.01 5.88 15.86
N SER A 584 13.53 7.12 15.95
CA SER A 584 12.44 7.62 15.10
C SER A 584 12.89 8.00 13.69
N SER A 585 14.20 8.17 13.47
CA SER A 585 14.79 8.38 12.15
C SER A 585 15.22 7.09 11.45
N LEU A 586 14.92 5.92 12.02
CA LEU A 586 15.15 4.61 11.39
C LEU A 586 14.39 4.51 10.05
N GLY A 587 15.06 3.98 9.02
CA GLY A 587 14.49 3.85 7.68
C GLY A 587 14.35 5.17 6.91
N ARG A 588 14.68 6.32 7.51
CA ARG A 588 14.70 7.60 6.80
C ARG A 588 16.04 7.81 6.11
N ASN A 589 16.02 7.93 4.79
CA ASN A 589 17.21 8.20 3.99
C ASN A 589 17.29 9.70 3.67
N SER A 590 17.73 10.49 4.65
CA SER A 590 17.95 11.92 4.49
C SER A 590 19.37 12.25 4.93
N ASP A 591 20.11 12.96 4.08
CA ASP A 591 21.47 13.43 4.35
C ASP A 591 21.55 14.19 5.69
N LEU A 592 20.44 14.82 6.12
CA LEU A 592 20.35 15.54 7.38
C LEU A 592 20.61 14.65 8.60
N PHE A 593 20.21 13.38 8.56
CA PHE A 593 20.46 12.43 9.66
C PHE A 593 21.91 11.96 9.66
N LEU A 594 22.56 11.92 8.50
CA LEU A 594 23.95 11.46 8.40
C LEU A 594 24.89 12.38 9.18
N ASP A 595 24.78 13.69 8.96
CA ASP A 595 25.56 14.70 9.67
C ASP A 595 25.33 14.65 11.19
N ALA A 596 24.08 14.40 11.61
CA ALA A 596 23.71 14.28 13.01
C ALA A 596 24.33 13.03 13.67
N TYR A 597 24.26 11.88 13.00
CA TYR A 597 24.88 10.63 13.47
C TYR A 597 26.40 10.73 13.51
N GLU A 598 27.02 11.32 12.48
CA GLU A 598 28.48 11.56 12.45
C GLU A 598 28.91 12.38 13.66
N THR A 599 28.17 13.46 13.96
CA THR A 599 28.44 14.31 15.12
C THR A 599 28.40 13.51 16.42
N ILE A 600 27.43 12.62 16.61
CA ILE A 600 27.33 11.78 17.82
C ILE A 600 28.50 10.79 17.92
N LEU A 601 28.86 10.14 16.80
CA LEU A 601 29.93 9.14 16.75
C LEU A 601 31.31 9.78 16.99
N THR A 602 31.54 11.00 16.49
CA THR A 602 32.84 11.70 16.56
C THR A 602 33.03 12.50 17.85
N SER A 603 31.98 13.17 18.34
CA SER A 603 32.06 13.98 19.56
C SER A 603 32.09 13.16 20.85
N GLY A 604 31.89 11.85 20.75
CA GLY A 604 31.81 10.96 21.91
C GLY A 604 30.58 11.30 22.75
N GLY A 605 29.40 11.32 22.12
CA GLY A 605 28.12 11.48 22.81
C GLY A 605 27.96 10.50 23.99
N GLN A 606 26.87 10.63 24.76
CA GLN A 606 26.62 9.66 25.84
C GLN A 606 26.63 8.24 25.25
N GLY A 607 27.23 7.27 25.95
CA GLY A 607 27.39 5.91 25.39
C GLY A 607 26.06 5.28 24.93
N SER A 608 24.94 5.69 25.55
CA SER A 608 23.59 5.31 25.17
C SER A 608 23.10 5.93 23.85
N ASP A 609 23.55 7.14 23.50
CA ASP A 609 23.26 7.78 22.21
C ASP A 609 24.06 7.11 21.09
N VAL A 610 25.35 6.85 21.34
CA VAL A 610 26.22 6.12 20.41
C VAL A 610 25.64 4.74 20.14
N MET A 611 25.22 4.02 21.17
CA MET A 611 24.57 2.70 21.00
C MET A 611 23.29 2.79 20.17
N ALA A 612 22.46 3.82 20.36
CA ALA A 612 21.26 4.02 19.55
C ALA A 612 21.59 4.29 18.07
N VAL A 613 22.63 5.08 17.78
CA VAL A 613 23.10 5.29 16.40
C VAL A 613 23.59 3.98 15.79
N LEU A 614 24.37 3.18 16.52
CA LEU A 614 24.85 1.90 16.02
C LEU A 614 23.70 0.91 15.74
N GLN A 615 22.70 0.84 16.62
CA GLN A 615 21.48 0.06 16.40
C GLN A 615 20.71 0.56 15.17
N ALA A 616 20.72 1.88 14.94
CA ALA A 616 20.08 2.45 13.76
C ALA A 616 20.79 2.11 12.45
N LEU A 617 22.12 2.13 12.47
CA LEU A 617 22.93 1.70 11.34
C LEU A 617 22.79 0.20 11.07
N GLU A 618 22.63 -0.63 12.11
CA GLU A 618 22.38 -2.07 11.98
C GLU A 618 21.11 -2.37 11.20
N GLN A 619 20.04 -1.60 11.45
CA GLN A 619 18.76 -1.74 10.77
C GLN A 619 18.75 -1.10 9.37
N THR A 620 19.77 -0.29 9.04
CA THR A 620 19.85 0.39 7.74
C THR A 620 21.23 0.17 7.08
N PRO A 621 21.52 -1.03 6.54
CA PRO A 621 22.85 -1.41 6.06
C PRO A 621 23.42 -0.46 4.99
N THR A 622 22.57 0.15 4.18
CA THR A 622 22.97 1.12 3.14
C THR A 622 23.68 2.35 3.73
N MET A 623 23.36 2.74 4.98
CA MET A 623 24.03 3.87 5.65
C MET A 623 25.41 3.50 6.19
N ILE A 624 25.71 2.22 6.45
CA ILE A 624 26.98 1.79 7.08
C ILE A 624 28.19 2.25 6.26
N ALA A 625 28.09 2.23 4.92
CA ALA A 625 29.17 2.64 4.04
C ALA A 625 29.62 4.09 4.28
N ALA A 626 28.68 4.98 4.62
CA ALA A 626 28.96 6.39 4.89
C ALA A 626 29.72 6.61 6.21
N PHE A 627 29.65 5.67 7.16
CA PHE A 627 30.24 5.79 8.51
C PHE A 627 31.48 4.93 8.74
N LYS A 628 32.07 4.35 7.71
CA LYS A 628 33.17 3.37 7.87
C LYS A 628 34.36 3.92 8.65
N GLU A 629 34.75 5.16 8.39
CA GLU A 629 35.86 5.82 9.08
C GLU A 629 35.52 6.04 10.56
N GLN A 630 34.33 6.58 10.83
CA GLN A 630 33.81 6.86 12.17
C GLN A 630 33.66 5.55 12.98
N LEU A 631 33.16 4.46 12.38
CA LEU A 631 33.05 3.15 13.03
C LEU A 631 34.42 2.55 13.36
N THR A 632 35.39 2.68 12.47
CA THR A 632 36.77 2.23 12.71
C THR A 632 37.42 3.01 13.85
N GLN A 633 37.24 4.33 13.85
CA GLN A 633 37.73 5.20 14.92
C GLN A 633 37.05 4.84 16.25
N LEU A 634 35.72 4.70 16.26
CA LEU A 634 34.95 4.37 17.45
C LEU A 634 35.37 3.03 18.06
N LYS A 635 35.56 1.98 17.22
CA LYS A 635 36.06 0.66 17.64
C LYS A 635 37.38 0.74 18.42
N THR A 636 38.29 1.62 18.00
CA THR A 636 39.63 1.74 18.60
C THR A 636 39.70 2.69 19.79
N THR A 637 38.80 3.66 19.87
CA THR A 637 38.86 4.75 20.85
C THR A 637 37.87 4.56 22.01
N THR A 638 36.78 3.81 21.83
CA THR A 638 35.79 3.59 22.88
C THR A 638 36.31 2.68 23.99
N THR A 639 35.97 3.00 25.23
CA THR A 639 36.23 2.14 26.40
C THR A 639 35.07 1.19 26.71
N ASN A 640 33.93 1.35 26.03
CA ASN A 640 32.77 0.47 26.18
C ASN A 640 32.89 -0.74 25.23
N PRO A 641 33.06 -1.97 25.74
CA PRO A 641 33.26 -3.16 24.92
C PRO A 641 32.05 -3.51 24.05
N GLU A 642 30.82 -3.18 24.46
CA GLU A 642 29.62 -3.44 23.66
C GLU A 642 29.57 -2.53 22.42
N ILE A 643 29.94 -1.26 22.58
CA ILE A 643 30.04 -0.30 21.47
C ILE A 643 31.13 -0.75 20.49
N ALA A 644 32.29 -1.19 20.99
CA ALA A 644 33.37 -1.69 20.15
C ALA A 644 32.95 -2.95 19.38
N ALA A 645 32.26 -3.89 20.03
CA ALA A 645 31.78 -5.12 19.41
C ALA A 645 30.71 -4.87 18.33
N LEU A 646 29.76 -3.96 18.59
CA LEU A 646 28.73 -3.62 17.62
C LEU A 646 29.32 -2.85 16.42
N ALA A 647 30.24 -1.91 16.66
CA ALA A 647 30.96 -1.24 15.58
C ALA A 647 31.73 -2.23 14.70
N ASP A 648 32.37 -3.24 15.30
CA ASP A 648 33.05 -4.31 14.57
C ASP A 648 32.08 -5.14 13.71
N LYS A 649 30.95 -5.56 14.31
CA LYS A 649 29.88 -6.27 13.60
C LYS A 649 29.37 -5.48 12.39
N LEU A 650 29.17 -4.18 12.52
CA LEU A 650 28.71 -3.32 11.43
C LEU A 650 29.75 -3.20 10.32
N LEU A 651 31.04 -3.16 10.65
CA LEU A 651 32.12 -3.14 9.66
C LEU A 651 32.18 -4.45 8.84
N ASP A 652 31.68 -5.55 9.39
CA ASP A 652 31.65 -6.88 8.76
C ASP A 652 30.41 -7.16 7.90
N LEU A 653 29.32 -6.37 8.02
CA LEU A 653 28.02 -6.58 7.35
C LEU A 653 28.02 -6.22 5.84
N ARG A 654 29.05 -6.64 5.11
CA ARG A 654 29.31 -6.27 3.73
C ARG A 654 28.54 -7.06 2.68
#